data_AF-K9SBD5-F1
#
_entry.id   AF-K9SBD5-F1
#
_cell.length_a   1.000
_cell.length_b   1.000
_cell.length_c   1.000
_cell.angle_alpha   90.00
_cell.angle_beta   90.00
_cell.angle_gamma   90.00
#
_symmetry.space_group_name_H-M   'P 1'
#
loop_
_entity.id
_entity.type
_entity.pdbx_description
1 polymer ?
#
loop_
_entity_poly.entity_id
_entity_poly.type
_entity_poly.pdbx_seq_one_letter_code
_entity_poly.pdbx_strand_id
1 'polypeptide(L)'
;MRWHKRVLTFLLIFLASLAAFFISTITMGARKSLAMDPLLRPVPTQPTGHYDYFGELLNPAQAARLVRRQGLDPRNAESYLKVGAVEITEDLIDQGEKIFFERKIGDTFGLQGVFGFGTGLQTVFPELGAAIAGLGGEPTNNVVLQLQKEISLGGWTYPAGASVPTGLDVPRNGSFPIGLTSQGNITCAICHVTQSPGGDRLDGVPNGDLNIPLLVALAPNSAAAFARLNINPLDPQYQGNGKTILDSNNQPVQLPDPQKFEEAFDRLVLQVPFGHFESSPDSISNTTQIPSLFTFQNHPYTAGGEFAVGPFAGLSVTNNAVHSSEINLLAAAQISAETIGIDPEVYLGTMLQNAANPQLRLPDGPPIKPSQWLRLVAPNPAQAELEDQIVAPGAGQYPNARPSLATYNGLVFTPDSGQSDDVASGPFMFANNAMSAWQNSLVPPANKTPANQEAIASGSVQRGAKVFRQANCASCHVAPFFTDNRIHPLRRIGTNPARAESRLSLNELLVAPQLYSFDASVPVSETAQVLDVPTRGISKSSTSLPRGVLPDGGYKTTSLLGLYLSAPYLHDGGVAVREGALEVSEDGRFTVEDESGLGLWGTLSKGIAADPASSLRALVDSQLRREVVQANRSHPELVNANLDGSGHDFFVDRTTGFNPRQQTDLINFLLALDDHPGQF
;
A
#
# COMPACT_ATOMS: atom_id res chain seq x y z
N MET A 1 -72.27 -11.80 -44.95
CA MET A 1 -70.80 -11.65 -45.09
C MET A 1 -70.17 -10.39 -44.46
N ARG A 2 -70.83 -9.22 -44.41
CA ARG A 2 -70.22 -7.98 -43.84
C ARG A 2 -70.22 -7.90 -42.30
N TRP A 3 -71.16 -8.55 -41.62
CA TRP A 3 -71.28 -8.49 -40.15
C TRP A 3 -70.20 -9.32 -39.44
N HIS A 4 -69.93 -10.55 -39.89
CA HIS A 4 -68.89 -11.40 -39.31
C HIS A 4 -67.48 -10.80 -39.45
N LYS A 5 -67.19 -10.11 -40.57
CA LYS A 5 -65.92 -9.37 -40.72
C LYS A 5 -65.80 -8.25 -39.70
N ARG A 6 -66.87 -7.49 -39.44
CA ARG A 6 -66.87 -6.41 -38.43
C ARG A 6 -66.71 -6.94 -37.01
N VAL A 7 -67.36 -8.04 -36.67
CA VAL A 7 -67.24 -8.70 -35.36
C VAL A 7 -65.83 -9.26 -35.16
N LEU A 8 -65.25 -9.89 -36.19
CA LEU A 8 -63.88 -10.40 -36.14
C LEU A 8 -62.86 -9.27 -36.00
N THR A 9 -63.01 -8.17 -36.75
CA THR A 9 -62.15 -6.99 -36.61
C THR A 9 -62.27 -6.37 -35.22
N PHE A 10 -63.48 -6.29 -34.66
CA PHE A 10 -63.68 -5.77 -33.31
C PHE A 10 -63.02 -6.66 -32.25
N LEU A 11 -63.15 -7.99 -32.36
CA LEU A 11 -62.49 -8.94 -31.47
C LEU A 11 -60.95 -8.87 -31.56
N LEU A 12 -60.40 -8.72 -32.76
CA LEU A 12 -58.96 -8.57 -32.95
C LEU A 12 -58.43 -7.26 -32.36
N ILE A 13 -59.15 -6.15 -32.54
CA ILE A 13 -58.80 -4.86 -31.92
C ILE A 13 -58.89 -4.95 -30.41
N PHE A 14 -59.93 -5.61 -29.87
CA PHE A 14 -60.09 -5.80 -28.44
C PHE A 14 -58.96 -6.65 -27.86
N LEU A 15 -58.62 -7.78 -28.50
CA LEU A 15 -57.51 -8.64 -28.07
C LEU A 15 -56.15 -7.93 -28.18
N ALA A 16 -55.91 -7.17 -29.25
CA ALA A 16 -54.68 -6.38 -29.39
C ALA A 16 -54.59 -5.28 -28.32
N SER A 17 -55.71 -4.63 -27.99
CA SER A 17 -55.78 -3.62 -26.93
C SER A 17 -55.60 -4.24 -25.54
N LEU A 18 -56.15 -5.43 -25.31
CA LEU A 18 -55.97 -6.18 -24.06
C LEU A 18 -54.52 -6.63 -23.91
N ALA A 19 -53.90 -7.16 -24.97
CA ALA A 19 -52.50 -7.54 -25.00
C ALA A 19 -51.59 -6.32 -24.78
N ALA A 20 -51.88 -5.19 -25.42
CA ALA A 20 -51.15 -3.94 -25.21
C ALA A 20 -51.33 -3.42 -23.77
N PHE A 21 -52.52 -3.54 -23.19
CA PHE A 21 -52.76 -3.20 -21.78
C PHE A 21 -51.96 -4.12 -20.85
N PHE A 22 -51.96 -5.44 -21.08
CA PHE A 22 -51.19 -6.38 -20.27
C PHE A 22 -49.67 -6.15 -20.42
N ILE A 23 -49.17 -5.96 -21.63
CA ILE A 23 -47.76 -5.59 -21.89
C ILE A 23 -47.44 -4.25 -21.23
N SER A 24 -48.33 -3.26 -21.31
CA SER A 24 -48.18 -1.97 -20.63
C SER A 24 -48.18 -2.14 -19.12
N THR A 25 -49.03 -2.98 -18.53
CA THR A 25 -49.01 -3.25 -17.07
C THR A 25 -47.86 -4.15 -16.62
N ILE A 26 -47.26 -4.96 -17.50
CA ILE A 26 -46.06 -5.75 -17.22
C ILE A 26 -44.80 -4.88 -17.33
N THR A 27 -44.77 -3.96 -18.30
CA THR A 27 -43.65 -3.02 -18.53
C THR A 27 -43.73 -1.78 -17.62
N MET A 28 -44.92 -1.34 -17.25
CA MET A 28 -45.20 -0.24 -16.31
C MET A 28 -45.68 -0.74 -14.94
N GLY A 29 -45.72 -2.05 -14.72
CA GLY A 29 -45.89 -2.63 -13.39
C GLY A 29 -44.83 -1.99 -12.53
N ALA A 30 -45.27 -1.11 -11.62
CA ALA A 30 -44.41 -0.16 -10.98
C ALA A 30 -43.13 -0.87 -10.54
N ARG A 31 -42.00 -0.59 -11.21
CA ARG A 31 -40.71 -0.66 -10.53
C ARG A 31 -40.96 0.25 -9.35
N LYS A 32 -41.30 -0.33 -8.20
CA LYS A 32 -41.15 0.33 -6.93
C LYS A 32 -39.68 0.71 -6.97
N SER A 33 -39.41 1.95 -7.34
CA SER A 33 -38.19 2.63 -6.97
C SER A 33 -38.26 2.64 -5.45
N LEU A 34 -37.92 1.49 -4.85
CA LEU A 34 -37.48 1.45 -3.48
C LEU A 34 -36.35 2.47 -3.50
N ALA A 35 -36.53 3.56 -2.77
CA ALA A 35 -35.48 4.55 -2.62
C ALA A 35 -34.24 3.76 -2.18
N MET A 36 -33.25 3.65 -3.08
CA MET A 36 -32.02 2.95 -2.74
C MET A 36 -31.46 3.63 -1.50
N ASP A 37 -31.12 2.81 -0.52
CA ASP A 37 -30.50 3.28 0.69
C ASP A 37 -29.31 4.19 0.30
N PRO A 38 -29.16 5.40 0.88
CA PRO A 38 -28.07 6.30 0.51
C PRO A 38 -26.67 5.68 0.61
N LEU A 39 -26.48 4.66 1.45
CA LEU A 39 -25.23 3.91 1.58
C LEU A 39 -24.96 2.95 0.40
N LEU A 40 -25.96 2.69 -0.45
CA LEU A 40 -25.86 1.80 -1.60
C LEU A 40 -25.84 2.57 -2.94
N ARG A 41 -25.57 3.88 -2.89
CA ARG A 41 -25.43 4.69 -4.09
C ARG A 41 -24.05 4.48 -4.70
N PRO A 42 -23.93 4.54 -6.04
CA PRO A 42 -22.63 4.54 -6.69
C PRO A 42 -21.70 5.63 -6.14
N VAL A 43 -20.43 5.27 -6.00
CA VAL A 43 -19.41 6.18 -5.49
C VAL A 43 -18.98 7.13 -6.62
N PRO A 44 -18.81 8.45 -6.35
CA PRO A 44 -18.26 9.36 -7.35
C PRO A 44 -16.83 8.96 -7.73
N THR A 45 -16.51 9.04 -9.02
CA THR A 45 -15.16 8.83 -9.54
C THR A 45 -14.42 10.15 -9.73
N GLN A 46 -13.09 10.07 -9.89
CA GLN A 46 -12.28 11.23 -10.23
C GLN A 46 -12.73 11.82 -11.58
N PRO A 47 -13.10 13.11 -11.65
CA PRO A 47 -13.52 13.71 -12.90
C PRO A 47 -12.33 14.23 -13.70
N THR A 48 -12.26 13.90 -15.00
CA THR A 48 -11.31 14.51 -15.91
C THR A 48 -11.66 15.97 -16.24
N GLY A 49 -10.65 16.76 -16.62
CA GLY A 49 -10.74 18.21 -16.84
C GLY A 49 -10.84 19.04 -15.55
N HIS A 50 -10.79 18.42 -14.37
CA HIS A 50 -10.65 19.14 -13.09
C HIS A 50 -9.18 19.30 -12.72
N TYR A 51 -8.91 20.07 -11.67
CA TYR A 51 -7.56 20.29 -11.17
C TYR A 51 -7.44 19.79 -9.73
N ASP A 52 -6.37 19.07 -9.42
CA ASP A 52 -5.94 18.90 -8.04
C ASP A 52 -5.14 20.14 -7.60
N TYR A 53 -5.49 20.70 -6.45
CA TYR A 53 -4.71 21.74 -5.78
C TYR A 53 -4.40 21.29 -4.35
N PHE A 54 -3.31 20.54 -4.19
CA PHE A 54 -2.88 19.98 -2.91
C PHE A 54 -3.98 19.17 -2.19
N GLY A 55 -4.73 18.37 -2.96
CA GLY A 55 -5.87 17.58 -2.48
C GLY A 55 -7.24 18.26 -2.55
N GLU A 56 -7.30 19.57 -2.82
CA GLU A 56 -8.57 20.23 -3.14
C GLU A 56 -8.91 20.04 -4.62
N LEU A 57 -10.02 19.35 -4.89
CA LEU A 57 -10.52 19.16 -6.26
C LEU A 57 -11.23 20.44 -6.74
N LEU A 58 -10.64 21.11 -7.73
CA LEU A 58 -11.16 22.34 -8.32
C LEU A 58 -11.75 22.09 -9.70
N ASN A 59 -12.95 22.60 -9.94
CA ASN A 59 -13.44 22.71 -11.32
C ASN A 59 -12.68 23.80 -12.10
N PRO A 60 -12.74 23.82 -13.44
CA PRO A 60 -11.99 24.79 -14.26
C PRO A 60 -12.20 26.26 -13.87
N ALA A 61 -13.42 26.63 -13.48
CA ALA A 61 -13.72 28.00 -13.08
C ALA A 61 -13.08 28.37 -11.73
N GLN A 62 -13.01 27.43 -10.78
CA GLN A 62 -12.31 27.61 -9.51
C GLN A 62 -10.79 27.71 -9.73
N ALA A 63 -10.22 26.81 -10.52
CA ALA A 63 -8.79 26.80 -10.85
C ALA A 63 -8.37 28.10 -11.56
N ALA A 64 -9.14 28.56 -12.57
CA ALA A 64 -8.87 29.83 -13.24
C ALA A 64 -8.94 31.04 -12.30
N ARG A 65 -9.80 31.01 -11.27
CA ARG A 65 -9.83 32.06 -10.23
C ARG A 65 -8.63 32.00 -9.29
N LEU A 66 -8.08 30.82 -9.01
CA LEU A 66 -6.84 30.67 -8.24
C LEU A 66 -5.67 31.30 -9.01
N VAL A 67 -5.51 30.92 -10.28
CA VAL A 67 -4.44 31.43 -11.16
C VAL A 67 -4.49 32.96 -11.31
N ARG A 68 -5.67 33.54 -11.59
CA ARG A 68 -5.82 35.01 -11.68
C ARG A 68 -5.47 35.74 -10.38
N ARG A 69 -5.77 35.14 -9.22
CA ARG A 69 -5.45 35.74 -7.91
C ARG A 69 -3.95 35.84 -7.66
N GLN A 70 -3.16 34.97 -8.30
CA GLN A 70 -1.70 35.01 -8.29
C GLN A 70 -1.11 35.89 -9.42
N GLY A 71 -1.94 36.63 -10.16
CA GLY A 71 -1.49 37.51 -11.23
C GLY A 71 -1.05 36.81 -12.52
N LEU A 72 -1.40 35.53 -12.69
CA LEU A 72 -1.03 34.72 -13.85
C LEU A 72 -2.18 34.60 -14.87
N ASP A 73 -1.87 34.21 -16.11
CA ASP A 73 -2.86 34.06 -17.19
C ASP A 73 -3.49 32.66 -17.18
N PRO A 74 -4.78 32.51 -16.84
CA PRO A 74 -5.46 31.20 -16.83
C PRO A 74 -5.65 30.57 -18.22
N ARG A 75 -5.26 31.26 -19.31
CA ARG A 75 -5.22 30.69 -20.66
C ARG A 75 -3.90 29.96 -20.96
N ASN A 76 -2.89 30.12 -20.10
CA ASN A 76 -1.64 29.38 -20.19
C ASN A 76 -1.67 28.21 -19.19
N ALA A 77 -1.53 26.98 -19.69
CA ALA A 77 -1.53 25.76 -18.88
C ALA A 77 -0.42 25.75 -17.81
N GLU A 78 0.77 26.30 -18.12
CA GLU A 78 1.88 26.40 -17.15
C GLU A 78 1.52 27.26 -15.92
N SER A 79 0.57 28.19 -16.07
CA SER A 79 0.16 29.05 -14.95
C SER A 79 -0.51 28.26 -13.82
N TYR A 80 -1.11 27.11 -14.12
CA TYR A 80 -1.69 26.21 -13.11
C TYR A 80 -0.58 25.47 -12.36
N LEU A 81 0.41 24.95 -13.08
CA LEU A 81 1.58 24.28 -12.48
C LEU A 81 2.40 25.23 -11.58
N LYS A 82 2.54 26.50 -11.98
CA LYS A 82 3.19 27.56 -11.19
C LYS A 82 2.51 27.87 -9.86
N VAL A 83 1.23 27.55 -9.71
CA VAL A 83 0.50 27.72 -8.45
C VAL A 83 0.33 26.41 -7.69
N GLY A 84 0.86 25.30 -8.22
CA GLY A 84 0.71 23.96 -7.65
C GLY A 84 -0.63 23.28 -7.96
N ALA A 85 -1.30 23.68 -9.04
CA ALA A 85 -2.51 23.02 -9.53
C ALA A 85 -2.19 22.09 -10.71
N VAL A 86 -2.60 20.83 -10.62
CA VAL A 86 -2.37 19.79 -11.64
C VAL A 86 -3.68 19.48 -12.34
N GLU A 87 -3.72 19.62 -13.66
CA GLU A 87 -4.90 19.23 -14.45
C GLU A 87 -4.99 17.70 -14.54
N ILE A 88 -6.18 17.17 -14.28
CA ILE A 88 -6.48 15.75 -14.37
C ILE A 88 -6.97 15.45 -15.79
N THR A 89 -6.07 15.00 -16.66
CA THR A 89 -6.37 14.62 -18.04
C THR A 89 -6.28 13.11 -18.23
N GLU A 90 -6.90 12.58 -19.29
CA GLU A 90 -6.71 11.17 -19.68
C GLU A 90 -5.23 10.89 -19.99
N ASP A 91 -4.56 11.79 -20.70
CA ASP A 91 -3.12 11.65 -20.98
C ASP A 91 -2.27 11.54 -19.70
N LEU A 92 -2.61 12.27 -18.63
CA LEU A 92 -1.90 12.20 -17.35
C LEU A 92 -2.17 10.85 -16.66
N ILE A 93 -3.40 10.34 -16.75
CA ILE A 93 -3.80 9.03 -16.23
C ILE A 93 -3.06 7.91 -16.98
N ASP A 94 -3.03 7.94 -18.31
CA ASP A 94 -2.33 6.95 -19.13
C ASP A 94 -0.81 6.95 -18.87
N GLN A 95 -0.22 8.13 -18.71
CA GLN A 95 1.19 8.26 -18.30
C GLN A 95 1.42 7.72 -16.89
N GLY A 96 0.48 7.96 -15.98
CA GLY A 96 0.51 7.42 -14.62
C GLY A 96 0.51 5.90 -14.60
N GLU A 97 -0.37 5.26 -15.38
CA GLU A 97 -0.40 3.81 -15.56
C GLU A 97 0.95 3.31 -16.06
N LYS A 98 1.45 3.89 -17.14
CA LYS A 98 2.71 3.46 -17.75
C LYS A 98 3.87 3.52 -16.76
N ILE A 99 4.02 4.64 -16.04
CA ILE A 99 5.06 4.80 -15.02
C ILE A 99 4.89 3.76 -13.92
N PHE A 100 3.66 3.54 -13.44
CA PHE A 100 3.38 2.59 -12.38
C PHE A 100 3.81 1.14 -12.71
N PHE A 101 3.62 0.73 -13.96
CA PHE A 101 3.95 -0.61 -14.44
C PHE A 101 5.39 -0.77 -14.90
N GLU A 102 5.97 0.25 -15.52
CA GLU A 102 7.25 0.13 -16.24
C GLU A 102 8.42 0.79 -15.51
N ARG A 103 8.17 1.79 -14.64
CA ARG A 103 9.25 2.50 -13.96
C ARG A 103 9.69 1.76 -12.70
N LYS A 104 11.00 1.48 -12.62
CA LYS A 104 11.59 0.86 -11.43
C LYS A 104 11.44 1.74 -10.18
N ILE A 105 11.20 1.08 -9.04
CA ILE A 105 11.31 1.62 -7.70
C ILE A 105 12.74 1.38 -7.20
N GLY A 106 13.27 2.33 -6.42
CA GLY A 106 14.61 2.25 -5.85
C GLY A 106 15.71 2.62 -6.83
N ASP A 107 16.91 2.73 -6.29
CA ASP A 107 18.09 3.17 -7.01
C ASP A 107 19.07 2.01 -7.29
N THR A 108 19.87 2.18 -8.34
CA THR A 108 20.86 1.18 -8.76
C THR A 108 21.98 1.04 -7.72
N PHE A 109 22.26 2.09 -6.95
CA PHE A 109 23.36 2.12 -6.02
C PHE A 109 23.05 1.36 -4.72
N GLY A 110 21.99 1.74 -4.02
CA GLY A 110 21.51 1.18 -2.76
C GLY A 110 20.80 -0.16 -2.93
N LEU A 111 19.70 -0.22 -3.69
CA LEU A 111 18.89 -1.43 -3.80
C LEU A 111 19.61 -2.58 -4.54
N GLN A 112 20.33 -2.25 -5.63
CA GLN A 112 21.05 -3.25 -6.41
C GLN A 112 22.52 -3.39 -5.95
N GLY A 113 23.24 -2.28 -5.75
CA GLY A 113 24.66 -2.31 -5.43
C GLY A 113 24.99 -2.62 -3.96
N VAL A 114 24.26 -2.05 -3.00
CA VAL A 114 24.48 -2.28 -1.56
C VAL A 114 23.72 -3.51 -1.10
N PHE A 115 22.40 -3.54 -1.28
CA PHE A 115 21.52 -4.60 -0.79
C PHE A 115 21.58 -5.88 -1.65
N GLY A 116 21.57 -5.73 -2.98
CA GLY A 116 21.76 -6.86 -3.89
C GLY A 116 20.48 -7.61 -4.25
N PHE A 117 19.34 -6.92 -4.36
CA PHE A 117 18.05 -7.56 -4.65
C PHE A 117 18.11 -8.41 -5.94
N GLY A 118 18.61 -7.84 -7.04
CA GLY A 118 18.77 -8.56 -8.29
C GLY A 118 19.75 -9.73 -8.18
N THR A 119 20.86 -9.56 -7.45
CA THR A 119 21.82 -10.66 -7.19
C THR A 119 21.16 -11.81 -6.43
N GLY A 120 20.32 -11.50 -5.44
CA GLY A 120 19.53 -12.48 -4.71
C GLY A 120 18.55 -13.22 -5.61
N LEU A 121 17.79 -12.49 -6.43
CA LEU A 121 16.86 -13.09 -7.40
C LEU A 121 17.57 -14.02 -8.39
N GLN A 122 18.79 -13.71 -8.81
CA GLN A 122 19.58 -14.60 -9.69
C GLN A 122 19.84 -15.98 -9.07
N THR A 123 19.80 -16.12 -7.74
CA THR A 123 20.04 -17.41 -7.08
C THR A 123 18.95 -18.45 -7.32
N VAL A 124 17.73 -18.00 -7.66
CA VAL A 124 16.53 -18.81 -7.95
C VAL A 124 16.00 -18.61 -9.38
N PHE A 125 16.74 -17.88 -10.23
CA PHE A 125 16.32 -17.55 -11.59
C PHE A 125 16.10 -18.78 -12.50
N PRO A 126 16.94 -19.84 -12.44
CA PRO A 126 16.68 -21.07 -13.19
C PRO A 126 15.36 -21.74 -12.81
N GLU A 127 15.04 -21.80 -11.51
CA GLU A 127 13.79 -22.33 -10.98
C GLU A 127 12.59 -21.48 -11.40
N LEU A 128 12.71 -20.15 -11.34
CA LEU A 128 11.69 -19.21 -11.79
C LEU A 128 11.39 -19.39 -13.29
N GLY A 129 12.44 -19.42 -14.12
CA GLY A 129 12.30 -19.62 -15.57
C GLY A 129 11.68 -20.97 -15.92
N ALA A 130 12.06 -22.04 -15.21
CA ALA A 130 11.47 -23.36 -15.40
C ALA A 130 9.99 -23.39 -14.99
N ALA A 131 9.62 -22.75 -13.88
CA ALA A 131 8.24 -22.67 -13.42
C ALA A 131 7.36 -21.91 -14.43
N ILE A 132 7.83 -20.75 -14.93
CA ILE A 132 7.11 -19.95 -15.92
C ILE A 132 6.96 -20.70 -17.25
N ALA A 133 8.04 -21.32 -17.74
CA ALA A 133 7.97 -22.13 -18.96
C ALA A 133 6.98 -23.31 -18.81
N GLY A 134 6.91 -23.90 -17.61
CA GLY A 134 5.98 -24.97 -17.26
C GLY A 134 4.50 -24.57 -17.32
N LEU A 135 4.17 -23.27 -17.23
CA LEU A 135 2.80 -22.77 -17.37
C LEU A 135 2.27 -22.90 -18.81
N GLY A 136 3.14 -23.04 -19.81
CA GLY A 136 2.73 -23.20 -21.21
C GLY A 136 1.95 -22.02 -21.78
N GLY A 137 2.11 -20.82 -21.20
CA GLY A 137 1.38 -19.60 -21.58
C GLY A 137 0.10 -19.36 -20.79
N GLU A 138 -0.30 -20.26 -19.89
CA GLU A 138 -1.40 -20.00 -18.97
C GLU A 138 -0.99 -18.97 -17.89
N PRO A 139 -1.91 -18.09 -17.46
CA PRO A 139 -1.65 -17.16 -16.38
C PRO A 139 -1.55 -17.88 -15.03
N THR A 140 -0.85 -17.27 -14.08
CA THR A 140 -0.89 -17.65 -12.66
C THR A 140 -0.82 -16.41 -11.79
N ASN A 141 -1.48 -16.44 -10.63
CA ASN A 141 -1.30 -15.46 -9.56
C ASN A 141 -0.28 -15.93 -8.51
N ASN A 142 0.35 -17.08 -8.70
CA ASN A 142 1.38 -17.57 -7.80
C ASN A 142 2.31 -18.52 -8.54
N VAL A 143 3.49 -18.04 -8.91
CA VAL A 143 4.57 -18.92 -9.37
C VAL A 143 5.11 -19.72 -8.19
N VAL A 144 5.11 -21.04 -8.31
CA VAL A 144 5.70 -21.96 -7.33
C VAL A 144 7.04 -22.46 -7.84
N LEU A 145 8.11 -22.13 -7.11
CA LEU A 145 9.46 -22.60 -7.42
C LEU A 145 9.61 -24.07 -7.02
N GLN A 146 10.26 -24.85 -7.89
CA GLN A 146 10.76 -26.18 -7.55
C GLN A 146 12.27 -26.08 -7.34
N LEU A 147 12.70 -26.06 -6.08
CA LEU A 147 14.11 -25.80 -5.75
C LEU A 147 15.02 -26.88 -6.31
N GLN A 148 16.03 -26.51 -7.08
CA GLN A 148 17.01 -27.47 -7.63
C GLN A 148 18.13 -27.77 -6.64
N LYS A 149 18.35 -26.85 -5.70
CA LYS A 149 19.37 -26.93 -4.65
C LYS A 149 18.76 -26.51 -3.32
N GLU A 150 19.42 -26.93 -2.25
CA GLU A 150 19.11 -26.43 -0.91
C GLU A 150 19.41 -24.92 -0.83
N ILE A 151 18.52 -24.19 -0.16
CA ILE A 151 18.70 -22.77 0.15
C ILE A 151 18.56 -22.61 1.65
N SER A 152 19.53 -21.96 2.30
CA SER A 152 19.48 -21.66 3.74
C SER A 152 19.47 -20.14 3.95
N LEU A 153 18.43 -19.63 4.61
CA LEU A 153 18.19 -18.19 4.85
C LEU A 153 17.76 -18.00 6.30
N GLY A 154 18.40 -17.12 7.07
CA GLY A 154 17.96 -16.81 8.45
C GLY A 154 17.88 -17.98 9.42
N GLY A 155 18.58 -19.09 9.15
CA GLY A 155 18.47 -20.35 9.91
C GLY A 155 17.32 -21.27 9.49
N TRP A 156 16.56 -20.89 8.46
CA TRP A 156 15.61 -21.75 7.76
C TRP A 156 16.31 -22.45 6.60
N THR A 157 16.07 -23.76 6.44
CA THR A 157 16.62 -24.53 5.33
C THR A 157 15.48 -25.05 4.45
N TYR A 158 15.47 -24.62 3.20
CA TYR A 158 14.58 -25.11 2.16
C TYR A 158 15.33 -26.23 1.40
N PRO A 159 14.91 -27.49 1.53
CA PRO A 159 15.61 -28.60 0.89
C PRO A 159 15.46 -28.55 -0.63
N ALA A 160 16.43 -29.15 -1.34
CA ALA A 160 16.25 -29.42 -2.77
C ALA A 160 14.97 -30.25 -3.01
N GLY A 161 14.21 -29.90 -4.04
CA GLY A 161 12.90 -30.45 -4.34
C GLY A 161 11.73 -29.82 -3.57
N ALA A 162 11.98 -28.84 -2.68
CA ALA A 162 10.90 -28.11 -2.05
C ALA A 162 10.10 -27.29 -3.07
N SER A 163 8.78 -27.24 -2.86
CA SER A 163 7.87 -26.34 -3.55
C SER A 163 7.72 -25.05 -2.75
N VAL A 164 8.15 -23.92 -3.31
CA VAL A 164 8.16 -22.63 -2.61
C VAL A 164 7.25 -21.64 -3.37
N PRO A 165 6.08 -21.27 -2.81
CA PRO A 165 5.23 -20.25 -3.40
C PRO A 165 5.89 -18.87 -3.29
N THR A 166 5.74 -18.08 -4.34
CA THR A 166 6.34 -16.73 -4.43
C THR A 166 5.31 -15.62 -4.43
N GLY A 167 4.05 -15.92 -4.78
CA GLY A 167 3.02 -14.90 -5.05
C GLY A 167 3.37 -13.99 -6.23
N LEU A 168 4.30 -14.41 -7.10
CA LEU A 168 4.59 -13.69 -8.32
C LEU A 168 3.53 -14.03 -9.37
N ASP A 169 2.92 -12.97 -9.91
CA ASP A 169 1.86 -13.05 -10.91
C ASP A 169 2.44 -13.04 -12.31
N VAL A 170 2.03 -13.98 -13.16
CA VAL A 170 2.42 -14.03 -14.59
C VAL A 170 1.17 -13.92 -15.44
N PRO A 171 1.10 -12.95 -16.37
CA PRO A 171 -0.06 -12.79 -17.24
C PRO A 171 -0.10 -13.90 -18.29
N ARG A 172 -1.25 -14.06 -18.94
CA ARG A 172 -1.39 -15.00 -20.06
C ARG A 172 -0.37 -14.69 -21.15
N ASN A 173 0.38 -15.71 -21.58
CA ASN A 173 1.53 -15.59 -22.49
C ASN A 173 2.68 -14.68 -22.00
N GLY A 174 2.68 -14.32 -20.72
CA GLY A 174 3.76 -13.56 -20.09
C GLY A 174 5.03 -14.38 -19.98
N SER A 175 6.16 -13.76 -20.28
CA SER A 175 7.49 -14.38 -20.12
C SER A 175 8.15 -14.07 -18.78
N PHE A 176 7.52 -13.19 -17.98
CA PHE A 176 8.07 -12.73 -16.71
C PHE A 176 6.97 -12.20 -15.78
N PRO A 177 7.17 -12.20 -14.45
CA PRO A 177 6.17 -11.70 -13.51
C PRO A 177 5.86 -10.20 -13.68
N ILE A 178 4.60 -9.84 -13.38
CA ILE A 178 4.13 -8.45 -13.36
C ILE A 178 4.96 -7.64 -12.36
N GLY A 179 5.49 -6.52 -12.81
CA GLY A 179 6.25 -5.58 -11.99
C GLY A 179 7.63 -6.06 -11.55
N LEU A 180 8.18 -7.11 -12.17
CA LEU A 180 9.57 -7.54 -11.98
C LEU A 180 10.29 -7.52 -13.34
N THR A 181 11.61 -7.32 -13.36
CA THR A 181 12.43 -7.53 -14.55
C THR A 181 13.49 -8.60 -14.33
N SER A 182 14.09 -9.13 -15.40
CA SER A 182 15.13 -10.15 -15.31
C SER A 182 16.41 -9.66 -14.61
N GLN A 183 16.61 -8.34 -14.51
CA GLN A 183 17.71 -7.73 -13.75
C GLN A 183 17.37 -7.54 -12.26
N GLY A 184 16.16 -7.88 -11.83
CA GLY A 184 15.68 -7.67 -10.47
C GLY A 184 15.25 -6.22 -10.19
N ASN A 185 14.89 -5.46 -11.22
CA ASN A 185 14.17 -4.21 -10.99
C ASN A 185 12.70 -4.54 -10.66
N ILE A 186 12.15 -3.83 -9.69
CA ILE A 186 10.74 -3.94 -9.28
C ILE A 186 9.99 -2.66 -9.62
N THR A 187 8.71 -2.75 -9.93
CA THR A 187 7.81 -1.60 -10.13
C THR A 187 6.64 -1.67 -9.14
N CYS A 188 5.80 -0.63 -9.08
CA CYS A 188 4.68 -0.60 -8.13
C CYS A 188 3.69 -1.76 -8.35
N ALA A 189 3.61 -2.26 -9.59
CA ALA A 189 2.71 -3.32 -9.98
C ALA A 189 2.97 -4.67 -9.28
N ILE A 190 4.18 -4.95 -8.81
CA ILE A 190 4.47 -6.24 -8.15
C ILE A 190 3.62 -6.42 -6.87
N CYS A 191 3.39 -5.32 -6.13
CA CYS A 191 2.64 -5.31 -4.89
C CYS A 191 1.16 -5.00 -5.10
N HIS A 192 0.81 -4.20 -6.10
CA HIS A 192 -0.51 -3.56 -6.18
C HIS A 192 -1.33 -3.97 -7.41
N VAL A 193 -0.91 -5.03 -8.07
CA VAL A 193 -1.65 -5.66 -9.17
C VAL A 193 -1.66 -7.14 -8.90
N THR A 194 -2.84 -7.75 -9.02
CA THR A 194 -2.97 -9.20 -9.08
C THR A 194 -3.80 -9.60 -10.29
N GLN A 195 -4.19 -10.87 -10.37
CA GLN A 195 -5.02 -11.40 -11.44
C GLN A 195 -6.22 -12.15 -10.89
N SER A 196 -7.33 -12.08 -11.63
CA SER A 196 -8.47 -12.95 -11.40
C SER A 196 -8.12 -14.41 -11.72
N PRO A 197 -8.92 -15.39 -11.26
CA PRO A 197 -8.75 -16.79 -11.66
C PRO A 197 -8.79 -17.02 -13.19
N GLY A 198 -9.38 -16.10 -13.97
CA GLY A 198 -9.41 -16.15 -15.43
C GLY A 198 -8.14 -15.60 -16.11
N GLY A 199 -7.26 -14.94 -15.35
CA GLY A 199 -6.07 -14.23 -15.83
C GLY A 199 -6.31 -12.77 -16.21
N ASP A 200 -7.47 -12.20 -15.89
CA ASP A 200 -7.70 -10.76 -16.07
C ASP A 200 -6.93 -9.98 -15.01
N ARG A 201 -6.22 -8.92 -15.43
CA ARG A 201 -5.48 -8.01 -14.56
C ARG A 201 -6.43 -7.26 -13.63
N LEU A 202 -6.10 -7.21 -12.34
CA LEU A 202 -6.85 -6.51 -11.30
C LEU A 202 -6.00 -5.38 -10.72
N ASP A 203 -6.14 -4.20 -11.31
CA ASP A 203 -5.36 -3.03 -10.95
C ASP A 203 -5.80 -2.43 -9.61
N GLY A 204 -4.84 -2.17 -8.72
CA GLY A 204 -5.06 -1.59 -7.40
C GLY A 204 -5.56 -2.57 -6.34
N VAL A 205 -5.74 -3.85 -6.69
CA VAL A 205 -5.95 -4.93 -5.74
C VAL A 205 -4.58 -5.33 -5.16
N PRO A 206 -4.42 -5.39 -3.82
CA PRO A 206 -3.16 -5.77 -3.22
C PRO A 206 -2.81 -7.23 -3.53
N ASN A 207 -1.55 -7.49 -3.87
CA ASN A 207 -1.00 -8.84 -4.02
C ASN A 207 -0.75 -9.45 -2.63
N GLY A 208 -1.83 -9.94 -2.02
CA GLY A 208 -1.86 -10.43 -0.64
C GLY A 208 -1.09 -11.73 -0.40
N ASP A 209 -0.65 -12.43 -1.45
CA ASP A 209 0.18 -13.63 -1.36
C ASP A 209 1.61 -13.43 -1.89
N LEU A 210 2.05 -12.21 -2.17
CA LEU A 210 3.45 -11.94 -2.50
C LEU A 210 4.37 -12.32 -1.34
N ASN A 211 5.31 -13.23 -1.59
CA ASN A 211 6.30 -13.67 -0.61
C ASN A 211 7.48 -12.67 -0.53
N ILE A 212 7.18 -11.42 -0.16
CA ILE A 212 8.18 -10.37 0.07
C ILE A 212 9.28 -10.83 1.04
N PRO A 213 8.98 -11.53 2.16
CA PRO A 213 9.99 -12.02 3.08
C PRO A 213 11.07 -12.87 2.42
N LEU A 214 10.67 -13.81 1.57
CA LEU A 214 11.62 -14.64 0.82
C LEU A 214 12.45 -13.79 -0.15
N LEU A 215 11.80 -12.90 -0.92
CA LEU A 215 12.48 -12.07 -1.91
C LEU A 215 13.54 -11.15 -1.29
N VAL A 216 13.25 -10.61 -0.10
CA VAL A 216 14.20 -9.81 0.70
C VAL A 216 15.33 -10.67 1.23
N ALA A 217 15.03 -11.81 1.84
CA ALA A 217 16.05 -12.70 2.44
C ALA A 217 16.99 -13.34 1.41
N LEU A 218 16.59 -13.43 0.13
CA LEU A 218 17.48 -13.89 -0.94
C LEU A 218 18.64 -12.92 -1.22
N ALA A 219 18.52 -11.65 -0.83
CA ALA A 219 19.56 -10.66 -1.08
C ALA A 219 20.83 -10.97 -0.26
N PRO A 220 22.04 -10.86 -0.84
CA PRO A 220 23.28 -11.23 -0.17
C PRO A 220 23.72 -10.25 0.94
N ASN A 221 23.05 -9.11 1.07
CA ASN A 221 23.29 -8.09 2.09
C ASN A 221 21.94 -7.54 2.59
N SER A 222 21.02 -8.44 2.94
CA SER A 222 19.64 -8.10 3.31
C SER A 222 19.60 -7.26 4.59
N ALA A 223 20.55 -7.47 5.51
CA ALA A 223 20.70 -6.66 6.73
C ALA A 223 21.09 -5.20 6.46
N ALA A 224 21.38 -4.79 5.22
CA ALA A 224 21.38 -3.38 4.86
C ALA A 224 20.01 -2.71 5.03
N ALA A 225 18.94 -3.47 5.26
CA ALA A 225 17.63 -2.94 5.60
C ALA A 225 17.33 -2.93 7.12
N PHE A 226 18.31 -3.21 7.99
CA PHE A 226 18.13 -3.44 9.44
C PHE A 226 17.31 -2.38 10.16
N ALA A 227 17.39 -1.11 9.73
CA ALA A 227 16.67 0.00 10.34
C ALA A 227 15.14 -0.14 10.24
N ARG A 228 14.61 -1.11 9.48
CA ARG A 228 13.19 -1.44 9.40
C ARG A 228 12.71 -2.43 10.45
N LEU A 229 13.64 -3.01 11.22
CA LEU A 229 13.33 -3.96 12.28
C LEU A 229 13.92 -3.47 13.58
N ASN A 230 13.41 -3.99 14.69
CA ASN A 230 13.95 -3.68 16.02
C ASN A 230 15.23 -4.49 16.32
N ILE A 231 16.29 -4.25 15.54
CA ILE A 231 17.62 -4.81 15.75
C ILE A 231 18.69 -3.71 15.76
N ASN A 232 19.62 -3.82 16.71
CA ASN A 232 20.72 -2.86 16.86
C ASN A 232 22.05 -3.50 16.43
N PRO A 233 22.77 -2.94 15.44
CA PRO A 233 24.04 -3.49 14.98
C PRO A 233 25.15 -3.51 16.06
N LEU A 234 25.01 -2.71 17.12
CA LEU A 234 25.97 -2.66 18.22
C LEU A 234 25.61 -3.60 19.39
N ASP A 235 24.53 -4.37 19.29
CA ASP A 235 24.20 -5.37 20.31
C ASP A 235 25.35 -6.39 20.44
N PRO A 236 25.86 -6.67 21.67
CA PRO A 236 26.90 -7.66 21.92
C PRO A 236 26.66 -9.04 21.29
N GLN A 237 25.39 -9.46 21.11
CA GLN A 237 25.06 -10.76 20.52
C GLN A 237 25.50 -10.89 19.04
N TYR A 238 25.58 -9.77 18.32
CA TYR A 238 25.99 -9.73 16.90
C TYR A 238 27.49 -9.45 16.73
N GLN A 239 28.26 -9.34 17.81
CA GLN A 239 29.69 -9.07 17.72
C GLN A 239 30.48 -10.32 17.27
N GLY A 240 31.67 -10.09 16.70
CA GLY A 240 32.51 -11.15 16.15
C GLY A 240 33.56 -10.61 15.19
N ASN A 241 33.47 -10.99 13.92
CA ASN A 241 34.45 -10.66 12.89
C ASN A 241 34.15 -9.37 12.09
N GLY A 242 33.28 -8.49 12.59
CA GLY A 242 32.93 -7.25 11.89
C GLY A 242 34.14 -6.33 11.66
N LYS A 243 33.97 -5.28 10.87
CA LYS A 243 35.04 -4.29 10.65
C LYS A 243 35.08 -3.26 11.79
N THR A 244 36.28 -2.77 12.11
CA THR A 244 36.42 -1.58 12.98
C THR A 244 36.41 -0.33 12.12
N ILE A 245 35.53 0.62 12.44
CA ILE A 245 35.40 1.92 11.77
C ILE A 245 35.72 3.07 12.73
N LEU A 246 35.75 4.30 12.22
CA LEU A 246 35.68 5.50 13.04
C LEU A 246 34.25 6.04 13.05
N ASP A 247 33.72 6.33 14.24
CA ASP A 247 32.41 6.98 14.39
C ASP A 247 32.46 8.48 14.04
N SER A 248 31.33 9.18 14.18
CA SER A 248 31.26 10.62 13.94
C SER A 248 32.24 11.43 14.81
N ASN A 249 32.58 10.93 16.01
CA ASN A 249 33.51 11.52 16.97
C ASN A 249 34.98 11.05 16.80
N ASN A 250 35.29 10.32 15.73
CA ASN A 250 36.60 9.72 15.45
C ASN A 250 37.04 8.68 16.49
N GLN A 251 36.10 8.05 17.20
CA GLN A 251 36.39 6.92 18.07
C GLN A 251 36.27 5.61 17.30
N PRO A 252 37.15 4.62 17.57
CA PRO A 252 37.03 3.31 16.97
C PRO A 252 35.77 2.60 17.47
N VAL A 253 34.95 2.12 16.54
CA VAL A 253 33.74 1.33 16.83
C VAL A 253 33.79 0.03 16.04
N GLN A 254 33.47 -1.07 16.72
CA GLN A 254 33.40 -2.39 16.14
C GLN A 254 32.00 -2.63 15.57
N LEU A 255 31.90 -2.84 14.26
CA LEU A 255 30.66 -3.22 13.57
C LEU A 255 30.28 -4.68 13.90
N PRO A 256 29.01 -5.07 13.69
CA PRO A 256 28.59 -6.45 13.90
C PRO A 256 29.33 -7.39 12.94
N ASP A 257 29.46 -8.64 13.37
CA ASP A 257 29.78 -9.77 12.49
C ASP A 257 28.73 -9.82 11.37
N PRO A 258 29.11 -9.56 10.10
CA PRO A 258 28.15 -9.45 9.02
C PRO A 258 27.33 -10.73 8.86
N GLN A 259 27.92 -11.92 9.03
CA GLN A 259 27.18 -13.16 8.85
C GLN A 259 26.13 -13.36 9.95
N LYS A 260 26.50 -13.12 11.21
CA LYS A 260 25.53 -13.25 12.32
C LYS A 260 24.39 -12.24 12.21
N PHE A 261 24.68 -11.04 11.72
CA PHE A 261 23.70 -9.98 11.60
C PHE A 261 22.75 -10.22 10.42
N GLU A 262 23.27 -10.69 9.28
CA GLU A 262 22.46 -11.19 8.15
C GLU A 262 21.54 -12.34 8.60
N GLU A 263 22.08 -13.36 9.26
CA GLU A 263 21.30 -14.49 9.75
C GLU A 263 20.19 -14.06 10.74
N ALA A 264 20.45 -13.03 11.57
CA ALA A 264 19.46 -12.49 12.49
C ALA A 264 18.37 -11.67 11.77
N PHE A 265 18.76 -10.83 10.81
CA PHE A 265 17.83 -10.04 10.02
C PHE A 265 16.92 -10.94 9.18
N ASP A 266 17.49 -11.86 8.39
CA ASP A 266 16.74 -12.81 7.57
C ASP A 266 15.76 -13.63 8.41
N ARG A 267 16.17 -14.05 9.61
CA ARG A 267 15.30 -14.81 10.52
C ARG A 267 14.06 -14.02 10.91
N LEU A 268 14.19 -12.73 11.16
CA LEU A 268 13.09 -11.86 11.55
C LEU A 268 12.22 -11.51 10.35
N VAL A 269 12.81 -11.25 9.19
CA VAL A 269 12.06 -11.02 7.95
C VAL A 269 11.21 -12.25 7.61
N LEU A 270 11.77 -13.45 7.65
CA LEU A 270 11.07 -14.70 7.33
C LEU A 270 9.94 -15.07 8.33
N GLN A 271 9.79 -14.35 9.43
CA GLN A 271 8.64 -14.48 10.36
C GLN A 271 7.40 -13.72 9.88
N VAL A 272 7.58 -12.76 8.97
CA VAL A 272 6.50 -11.94 8.42
C VAL A 272 5.64 -12.79 7.46
N PRO A 273 4.30 -12.70 7.50
CA PRO A 273 3.42 -13.39 6.56
C PRO A 273 3.58 -12.92 5.11
N PHE A 274 2.99 -13.66 4.18
CA PHE A 274 2.89 -13.26 2.77
C PHE A 274 2.05 -11.97 2.67
N GLY A 275 2.28 -11.15 1.63
CA GLY A 275 1.56 -9.88 1.43
C GLY A 275 1.83 -8.80 2.47
N HIS A 276 2.86 -8.97 3.29
CA HIS A 276 3.25 -8.06 4.37
C HIS A 276 4.72 -7.65 4.23
N PHE A 277 5.03 -6.40 4.57
CA PHE A 277 6.41 -5.91 4.69
C PHE A 277 6.50 -4.67 5.57
N GLU A 278 7.68 -4.43 6.15
CA GLU A 278 8.00 -3.15 6.80
C GLU A 278 8.85 -2.29 5.88
N SER A 279 8.46 -1.02 5.74
CA SER A 279 9.12 -0.05 4.86
C SER A 279 9.93 1.00 5.61
N SER A 280 9.50 1.32 6.83
CA SER A 280 9.91 2.50 7.60
C SER A 280 11.25 2.27 8.29
N PRO A 281 12.26 3.13 8.05
CA PRO A 281 13.56 2.99 8.71
C PRO A 281 13.57 3.66 10.10
N ASP A 282 12.73 3.20 11.02
CA ASP A 282 12.54 3.76 12.37
C ASP A 282 12.85 2.79 13.53
N SER A 283 13.43 1.63 13.22
CA SER A 283 13.82 0.56 14.14
C SER A 283 12.65 -0.05 14.92
N ILE A 284 11.45 -0.02 14.34
CA ILE A 284 10.26 -0.67 14.90
C ILE A 284 9.83 -1.79 13.96
N SER A 285 9.68 -3.00 14.48
CA SER A 285 9.05 -4.09 13.72
C SER A 285 7.53 -3.87 13.67
N ASN A 286 7.02 -3.06 12.75
CA ASN A 286 5.61 -2.66 12.71
C ASN A 286 4.93 -2.87 11.35
N THR A 287 5.30 -3.98 10.74
CA THR A 287 4.86 -4.45 9.44
C THR A 287 3.36 -4.25 9.19
N THR A 288 3.04 -3.81 7.98
CA THR A 288 1.65 -3.69 7.51
C THR A 288 1.40 -4.60 6.31
N GLN A 289 0.12 -4.93 6.08
CA GLN A 289 -0.29 -5.55 4.82
C GLN A 289 -0.18 -4.55 3.66
N ILE A 290 0.02 -5.06 2.44
CA ILE A 290 -0.02 -4.22 1.25
C ILE A 290 -1.40 -3.55 1.14
N PRO A 291 -1.49 -2.21 1.04
CA PRO A 291 -2.77 -1.52 0.96
C PRO A 291 -3.37 -1.59 -0.45
N SER A 292 -4.70 -1.51 -0.52
CA SER A 292 -5.41 -1.30 -1.79
C SER A 292 -5.14 0.10 -2.36
N LEU A 293 -5.13 0.22 -3.69
CA LEU A 293 -4.97 1.51 -4.38
C LEU A 293 -6.28 2.17 -4.83
N PHE A 294 -7.42 1.75 -4.29
CA PHE A 294 -8.69 2.49 -4.42
C PHE A 294 -8.63 3.77 -3.57
N THR A 295 -7.99 4.78 -4.12
CA THR A 295 -7.42 5.93 -3.38
C THR A 295 -8.29 7.18 -3.44
N PHE A 296 -9.18 7.31 -4.42
CA PHE A 296 -9.96 8.53 -4.57
C PHE A 296 -10.77 8.85 -3.29
N GLN A 297 -10.50 10.03 -2.72
CA GLN A 297 -11.11 10.52 -1.47
C GLN A 297 -10.87 9.64 -0.22
N ASN A 298 -9.84 8.79 -0.22
CA ASN A 298 -9.47 7.88 0.88
C ASN A 298 -8.21 8.35 1.66
N HIS A 299 -7.99 9.66 1.73
CA HIS A 299 -6.81 10.25 2.39
C HIS A 299 -6.99 10.32 3.93
N PRO A 300 -5.91 10.31 4.74
CA PRO A 300 -4.55 9.95 4.35
C PRO A 300 -4.45 8.48 3.96
N TYR A 301 -3.40 8.14 3.21
CA TYR A 301 -3.33 6.89 2.46
C TYR A 301 -2.70 5.74 3.23
N THR A 302 -1.74 6.03 4.10
CA THR A 302 -1.08 5.03 4.96
C THR A 302 -1.85 4.79 6.25
N ALA A 303 -1.62 3.65 6.91
CA ALA A 303 -2.33 3.27 8.14
C ALA A 303 -2.15 4.28 9.30
N GLY A 304 -0.93 4.77 9.51
CA GLY A 304 -0.58 5.76 10.54
C GLY A 304 -0.88 7.22 10.15
N GLY A 305 -1.27 7.45 8.89
CA GLY A 305 -1.56 8.78 8.36
C GLY A 305 -0.33 9.61 8.02
N GLU A 306 0.80 8.96 7.77
CA GLU A 306 1.98 9.55 7.15
C GLU A 306 1.69 10.15 5.77
N PHE A 307 2.56 11.04 5.29
CA PHE A 307 2.50 11.60 3.93
C PHE A 307 1.17 12.30 3.59
N ALA A 308 0.49 12.86 4.59
CA ALA A 308 -0.87 13.38 4.49
C ALA A 308 -1.02 14.76 3.82
N VAL A 309 0.05 15.34 3.27
CA VAL A 309 0.03 16.67 2.63
C VAL A 309 0.64 16.58 1.23
N GLY A 310 0.34 17.53 0.35
CA GLY A 310 0.87 17.56 -1.00
C GLY A 310 -0.21 17.36 -2.08
N PRO A 311 0.18 17.30 -3.36
CA PRO A 311 -0.74 17.00 -4.46
C PRO A 311 -1.51 15.71 -4.22
N PHE A 312 -2.74 15.69 -4.72
CA PHE A 312 -3.69 14.59 -4.57
C PHE A 312 -3.85 14.16 -3.11
N ALA A 313 -4.03 15.14 -2.22
CA ALA A 313 -4.18 14.97 -0.77
C ALA A 313 -3.05 14.17 -0.10
N GLY A 314 -1.84 14.22 -0.69
CA GLY A 314 -0.66 13.49 -0.23
C GLY A 314 -0.39 12.17 -0.96
N LEU A 315 -1.19 11.78 -1.95
CA LEU A 315 -0.95 10.56 -2.71
C LEU A 315 0.37 10.65 -3.50
N SER A 316 0.67 11.83 -4.07
CA SER A 316 1.93 12.04 -4.78
C SER A 316 3.12 12.03 -3.84
N VAL A 317 2.92 12.43 -2.58
CA VAL A 317 3.94 12.32 -1.53
C VAL A 317 4.10 10.87 -1.08
N THR A 318 3.04 10.07 -1.08
CA THR A 318 3.11 8.62 -0.82
C THR A 318 3.90 7.91 -1.92
N ASN A 319 3.64 8.22 -3.19
CA ASN A 319 4.43 7.72 -4.32
C ASN A 319 5.90 8.13 -4.19
N ASN A 320 6.15 9.41 -3.85
CA ASN A 320 7.49 9.90 -3.57
C ASN A 320 8.19 9.09 -2.46
N ALA A 321 7.47 8.78 -1.37
CA ALA A 321 8.01 8.00 -0.27
C ALA A 321 8.48 6.62 -0.74
N VAL A 322 7.67 5.91 -1.53
CA VAL A 322 8.03 4.60 -2.10
C VAL A 322 9.29 4.69 -2.96
N HIS A 323 9.44 5.74 -3.78
CA HIS A 323 10.61 5.94 -4.62
C HIS A 323 11.79 6.65 -3.92
N SER A 324 11.63 7.07 -2.67
CA SER A 324 12.65 7.80 -1.91
C SER A 324 12.70 7.35 -0.46
N SER A 325 11.91 7.96 0.44
CA SER A 325 12.02 7.78 1.91
C SER A 325 12.00 6.32 2.38
N GLU A 326 11.26 5.45 1.69
CA GLU A 326 11.07 4.06 2.07
C GLU A 326 12.06 3.10 1.41
N ILE A 327 12.59 3.40 0.22
CA ILE A 327 13.46 2.49 -0.55
C ILE A 327 14.93 2.90 -0.55
N ASN A 328 15.22 4.20 -0.39
CA ASN A 328 16.59 4.71 -0.36
C ASN A 328 17.25 4.32 0.96
N LEU A 329 18.05 3.24 0.92
CA LEU A 329 18.65 2.64 2.11
C LEU A 329 19.66 3.57 2.81
N LEU A 330 20.33 4.44 2.06
CA LEU A 330 21.40 5.29 2.59
C LEU A 330 20.86 6.59 3.18
N ALA A 331 19.77 7.14 2.63
CA ALA A 331 19.28 8.46 3.02
C ALA A 331 18.89 8.56 4.51
N ALA A 332 18.43 7.47 5.14
CA ALA A 332 18.07 7.48 6.55
C ALA A 332 19.28 7.63 7.50
N ALA A 333 20.52 7.42 7.02
CA ALA A 333 21.74 7.67 7.80
C ALA A 333 21.83 9.13 8.30
N GLN A 334 21.28 10.09 7.55
CA GLN A 334 21.41 11.52 7.85
C GLN A 334 20.70 11.96 9.15
N ILE A 335 19.74 11.16 9.63
CA ILE A 335 18.97 11.43 10.86
C ILE A 335 18.97 10.24 11.82
N SER A 336 19.78 9.20 11.56
CA SER A 336 19.73 7.95 12.33
C SER A 336 20.09 8.14 13.80
N ALA A 337 20.93 9.13 14.13
CA ALA A 337 21.26 9.45 15.50
C ALA A 337 20.06 10.04 16.26
N GLU A 338 19.30 10.93 15.63
CA GLU A 338 18.14 11.58 16.23
C GLU A 338 16.89 10.67 16.24
N THR A 339 16.72 9.78 15.27
CA THR A 339 15.50 8.98 15.14
C THR A 339 15.57 7.60 15.79
N ILE A 340 16.71 6.91 15.66
CA ILE A 340 16.89 5.52 16.11
C ILE A 340 18.10 5.34 17.03
N GLY A 341 18.82 6.42 17.36
CA GLY A 341 19.95 6.39 18.29
C GLY A 341 21.20 5.71 17.73
N ILE A 342 21.36 5.63 16.41
CA ILE A 342 22.51 4.99 15.75
C ILE A 342 23.36 6.05 15.07
N ASP A 343 24.66 6.08 15.40
CA ASP A 343 25.63 6.99 14.77
C ASP A 343 25.61 6.81 13.23
N PRO A 344 25.58 7.89 12.42
CA PRO A 344 25.51 7.79 10.97
C PRO A 344 26.65 6.96 10.35
N GLU A 345 27.85 6.99 10.94
CA GLU A 345 28.98 6.18 10.48
C GLU A 345 28.76 4.70 10.80
N VAL A 346 28.15 4.37 11.94
CA VAL A 346 27.77 2.97 12.26
C VAL A 346 26.67 2.48 11.32
N TYR A 347 25.68 3.32 11.03
CA TYR A 347 24.61 3.01 10.08
C TYR A 347 25.17 2.68 8.69
N LEU A 348 25.97 3.61 8.12
CA LEU A 348 26.61 3.41 6.82
C LEU A 348 27.60 2.24 6.85
N GLY A 349 28.38 2.11 7.92
CA GLY A 349 29.37 1.04 8.06
C GLY A 349 28.73 -0.35 8.06
N THR A 350 27.60 -0.51 8.75
CA THR A 350 26.81 -1.74 8.79
C THR A 350 26.35 -2.13 7.38
N MET A 351 25.87 -1.18 6.58
CA MET A 351 25.44 -1.43 5.20
C MET A 351 26.59 -1.76 4.26
N LEU A 352 27.70 -1.03 4.38
CA LEU A 352 28.80 -1.10 3.43
C LEU A 352 29.72 -2.29 3.70
N GLN A 353 29.87 -2.78 4.94
CA GLN A 353 30.86 -3.84 5.23
C GLN A 353 30.62 -5.15 4.43
N ASN A 354 29.36 -5.46 4.11
CA ASN A 354 28.95 -6.64 3.36
C ASN A 354 28.23 -6.30 2.04
N ALA A 355 28.37 -5.07 1.52
CA ALA A 355 27.72 -4.62 0.29
C ALA A 355 27.81 -5.66 -0.86
N ALA A 356 26.70 -5.85 -1.57
CA ALA A 356 26.58 -6.84 -2.63
C ALA A 356 27.62 -6.65 -3.74
N ASN A 357 27.86 -5.39 -4.14
CA ASN A 357 28.98 -5.01 -4.99
C ASN A 357 30.27 -4.92 -4.16
N PRO A 358 31.29 -5.76 -4.41
CA PRO A 358 32.54 -5.75 -3.64
C PRO A 358 33.31 -4.43 -3.69
N GLN A 359 33.12 -3.61 -4.74
CA GLN A 359 33.77 -2.29 -4.85
C GLN A 359 33.25 -1.27 -3.83
N LEU A 360 32.05 -1.49 -3.28
CA LEU A 360 31.46 -0.62 -2.27
C LEU A 360 31.90 -1.01 -0.84
N ARG A 361 32.46 -2.20 -0.66
CA ARG A 361 32.79 -2.73 0.66
C ARG A 361 33.87 -1.90 1.35
N LEU A 362 33.72 -1.71 2.66
CA LEU A 362 34.75 -1.09 3.48
C LEU A 362 36.09 -1.85 3.28
N PRO A 363 37.21 -1.14 3.08
CA PRO A 363 38.50 -1.76 2.82
C PRO A 363 39.02 -2.50 4.05
N ASP A 364 40.03 -3.33 3.85
CA ASP A 364 40.84 -3.85 4.94
C ASP A 364 41.92 -2.82 5.32
N GLY A 365 42.32 -2.80 6.59
CA GLY A 365 43.37 -1.91 7.09
C GLY A 365 42.94 -1.05 8.28
N PRO A 366 43.57 0.13 8.48
CA PRO A 366 43.23 1.04 9.56
C PRO A 366 41.75 1.47 9.52
N PRO A 367 41.11 1.71 10.68
CA PRO A 367 39.74 2.20 10.73
C PRO A 367 39.58 3.51 9.95
N ILE A 368 38.51 3.58 9.15
CA ILE A 368 38.11 4.77 8.40
C ILE A 368 36.67 5.12 8.72
N LYS A 369 36.26 6.36 8.40
CA LYS A 369 34.84 6.73 8.42
C LYS A 369 34.13 6.17 7.18
N PRO A 370 33.05 5.38 7.32
CA PRO A 370 32.24 4.91 6.21
C PRO A 370 31.75 6.02 5.27
N SER A 371 31.40 7.21 5.77
CA SER A 371 31.04 8.35 4.94
C SER A 371 32.21 8.82 4.05
N GLN A 372 33.43 8.83 4.57
CA GLN A 372 34.65 9.16 3.82
C GLN A 372 34.95 8.09 2.77
N TRP A 373 34.80 6.81 3.12
CA TRP A 373 34.91 5.71 2.15
C TRP A 373 33.92 5.87 1.01
N LEU A 374 32.66 6.13 1.35
CA LEU A 374 31.59 6.33 0.39
C LEU A 374 31.91 7.48 -0.58
N ARG A 375 32.47 8.59 -0.10
CA ARG A 375 32.95 9.69 -0.97
C ARG A 375 34.10 9.27 -1.90
N LEU A 376 34.93 8.29 -1.53
CA LEU A 376 36.03 7.83 -2.38
C LEU A 376 35.53 6.91 -3.50
N VAL A 377 34.62 5.98 -3.19
CA VAL A 377 34.12 5.00 -4.17
C VAL A 377 32.93 5.52 -5.00
N ALA A 378 32.19 6.48 -4.45
CA ALA A 378 31.05 7.14 -5.07
C ALA A 378 31.13 8.66 -4.88
N PRO A 379 32.05 9.35 -5.58
CA PRO A 379 32.36 10.76 -5.33
C PRO A 379 31.20 11.72 -5.62
N ASN A 380 30.26 11.35 -6.50
CA ASN A 380 29.10 12.16 -6.85
C ASN A 380 27.82 11.58 -6.22
N PRO A 381 27.29 12.16 -5.13
CA PRO A 381 26.03 11.72 -4.52
C PRO A 381 24.86 11.69 -5.51
N ALA A 382 24.78 12.66 -6.42
CA ALA A 382 23.68 12.78 -7.38
C ALA A 382 23.60 11.59 -8.37
N GLN A 383 24.74 10.96 -8.66
CA GLN A 383 24.82 9.78 -9.53
C GLN A 383 24.73 8.45 -8.77
N ALA A 384 24.86 8.49 -7.44
CA ALA A 384 24.91 7.30 -6.60
C ALA A 384 23.67 7.27 -5.69
N GLU A 385 23.76 7.89 -4.50
CA GLU A 385 22.73 7.79 -3.46
C GLU A 385 21.41 8.49 -3.82
N LEU A 386 21.43 9.43 -4.75
CA LEU A 386 20.28 10.27 -5.11
C LEU A 386 19.81 10.03 -6.54
N GLU A 387 19.99 8.82 -7.09
CA GLU A 387 19.47 8.50 -8.43
C GLU A 387 18.00 8.96 -8.55
N ASP A 388 17.76 9.89 -9.47
CA ASP A 388 16.47 10.56 -9.74
C ASP A 388 15.82 11.26 -8.54
N GLN A 389 16.59 11.60 -7.51
CA GLN A 389 16.12 12.29 -6.31
C GLN A 389 16.82 13.65 -6.17
N ILE A 390 16.07 14.65 -5.73
CA ILE A 390 16.62 15.96 -5.36
C ILE A 390 16.20 16.35 -3.95
N VAL A 391 16.95 17.25 -3.32
CA VAL A 391 16.58 17.79 -2.00
C VAL A 391 15.38 18.72 -2.16
N ALA A 392 14.35 18.52 -1.35
CA ALA A 392 13.20 19.41 -1.29
C ALA A 392 13.63 20.83 -0.85
N PRO A 393 13.02 21.89 -1.39
CA PRO A 393 13.32 23.24 -0.92
C PRO A 393 13.01 23.37 0.57
N GLY A 394 13.85 24.12 1.29
CA GLY A 394 13.73 24.28 2.75
C GLY A 394 14.24 23.10 3.59
N ALA A 395 14.52 21.93 3.00
CA ALA A 395 15.05 20.77 3.72
C ALA A 395 16.56 20.86 4.02
N GLY A 396 17.28 21.82 3.44
CA GLY A 396 18.73 21.97 3.63
C GLY A 396 19.53 21.36 2.48
N GLN A 397 20.58 20.60 2.81
CA GLN A 397 21.48 19.97 1.81
C GLN A 397 21.77 18.53 2.20
N TYR A 398 21.83 17.63 1.21
CA TYR A 398 22.29 16.26 1.43
C TYR A 398 23.80 16.23 1.73
N PRO A 399 24.28 15.44 2.70
CA PRO A 399 23.60 14.38 3.46
C PRO A 399 23.10 14.84 4.85
N ASN A 400 22.57 16.06 4.97
CA ASN A 400 22.01 16.61 6.22
C ASN A 400 20.60 17.18 5.98
N ALA A 401 19.84 16.59 5.06
CA ALA A 401 18.50 17.07 4.76
C ALA A 401 17.56 16.79 5.94
N ARG A 402 16.61 17.70 6.19
CA ARG A 402 15.62 17.59 7.26
C ARG A 402 14.28 17.08 6.72
N PRO A 403 13.55 16.29 7.51
CA PRO A 403 12.24 15.81 7.13
C PRO A 403 11.22 16.96 7.10
N SER A 404 10.17 16.79 6.32
CA SER A 404 8.95 17.60 6.35
C SER A 404 7.73 16.69 6.16
N LEU A 405 6.52 17.20 6.32
CA LEU A 405 5.32 16.41 6.02
C LEU A 405 5.21 15.96 4.54
N ALA A 406 5.96 16.58 3.63
CA ALA A 406 6.00 16.24 2.20
C ALA A 406 7.16 15.29 1.83
N THR A 407 8.07 14.97 2.76
CA THR A 407 9.16 14.01 2.56
C THR A 407 9.89 13.74 3.89
N TYR A 408 9.99 12.48 4.31
CA TYR A 408 10.57 12.13 5.62
C TYR A 408 12.09 11.90 5.61
N ASN A 409 12.71 11.94 4.44
CA ASN A 409 14.17 12.02 4.30
C ASN A 409 14.60 13.33 3.62
N GLY A 410 13.70 14.30 3.42
CA GLY A 410 14.03 15.56 2.77
C GLY A 410 14.31 15.46 1.26
N LEU A 411 14.09 14.29 0.65
CA LEU A 411 14.32 14.02 -0.76
C LEU A 411 13.01 13.83 -1.54
N VAL A 412 13.04 14.19 -2.82
CA VAL A 412 11.91 14.04 -3.75
C VAL A 412 12.37 13.32 -5.01
N PHE A 413 11.75 12.18 -5.31
CA PHE A 413 11.85 11.46 -6.57
C PHE A 413 11.27 12.31 -7.70
N THR A 414 12.14 12.71 -8.62
CA THR A 414 11.82 13.50 -9.80
C THR A 414 12.94 13.29 -10.82
N PRO A 415 12.78 12.37 -11.78
CA PRO A 415 13.76 12.14 -12.83
C PRO A 415 14.06 13.40 -13.66
N ASP A 416 15.21 13.40 -14.33
CA ASP A 416 15.65 14.48 -15.22
C ASP A 416 14.66 14.68 -16.39
N SER A 417 14.22 15.92 -16.61
CA SER A 417 13.23 16.29 -17.63
C SER A 417 13.72 16.10 -19.07
N GLY A 418 15.03 15.96 -19.28
CA GLY A 418 15.67 15.80 -20.57
C GLY A 418 15.79 14.35 -21.05
N GLN A 419 15.39 13.37 -20.23
CA GLN A 419 15.58 11.95 -20.54
C GLN A 419 14.38 11.39 -21.32
N SER A 420 14.38 11.51 -22.65
CA SER A 420 13.25 11.08 -23.49
C SER A 420 12.91 9.59 -23.41
N ASP A 421 13.89 8.76 -23.01
CA ASP A 421 13.73 7.31 -22.92
C ASP A 421 13.23 6.86 -21.54
N ASP A 422 13.20 7.75 -20.54
CA ASP A 422 12.59 7.47 -19.23
C ASP A 422 11.11 7.86 -19.27
N VAL A 423 10.23 6.90 -19.08
CA VAL A 423 8.76 7.10 -19.03
C VAL A 423 8.32 8.02 -17.89
N ALA A 424 9.16 8.18 -16.86
CA ALA A 424 8.93 9.06 -15.72
C ALA A 424 9.58 10.45 -15.87
N SER A 425 10.24 10.70 -17.01
CA SER A 425 10.80 12.01 -17.34
C SER A 425 9.71 13.06 -17.51
N GLY A 426 9.91 14.21 -16.87
CA GLY A 426 9.00 15.34 -16.93
C GLY A 426 9.44 16.46 -15.98
N PRO A 427 8.65 17.54 -15.86
CA PRO A 427 8.93 18.58 -14.88
C PRO A 427 8.82 18.05 -13.45
N PHE A 428 9.23 18.87 -12.49
CA PHE A 428 9.26 18.53 -11.07
C PHE A 428 7.93 17.90 -10.61
N MET A 429 8.02 16.74 -9.92
CA MET A 429 6.88 15.94 -9.43
C MET A 429 5.97 15.31 -10.49
N PHE A 430 6.28 15.43 -11.79
CA PHE A 430 5.46 14.88 -12.88
C PHE A 430 5.10 13.40 -12.65
N ALA A 431 6.09 12.54 -12.44
CA ALA A 431 5.85 11.10 -12.27
C ALA A 431 4.95 10.78 -11.08
N ASN A 432 5.17 11.45 -9.94
CA ASN A 432 4.35 11.26 -8.74
C ASN A 432 2.90 11.70 -8.97
N ASN A 433 2.71 12.86 -9.61
CA ASN A 433 1.39 13.41 -9.93
C ASN A 433 0.65 12.53 -10.96
N ALA A 434 1.35 12.04 -11.98
CA ALA A 434 0.78 11.15 -13.00
C ALA A 434 0.30 9.83 -12.36
N MET A 435 1.15 9.16 -11.59
CA MET A 435 0.76 7.95 -10.86
C MET A 435 -0.43 8.21 -9.92
N SER A 436 -0.46 9.34 -9.21
CA SER A 436 -1.60 9.69 -8.35
C SER A 436 -2.91 9.90 -9.11
N ALA A 437 -2.85 10.54 -10.29
CA ALA A 437 -4.02 10.70 -11.15
C ALA A 437 -4.57 9.34 -11.60
N TRP A 438 -3.68 8.42 -11.98
CA TRP A 438 -4.05 7.05 -12.33
C TRP A 438 -4.61 6.26 -11.14
N GLN A 439 -3.94 6.25 -9.99
CA GLN A 439 -4.41 5.56 -8.79
C GLN A 439 -5.80 6.03 -8.34
N ASN A 440 -6.06 7.35 -8.38
CA ASN A 440 -7.39 7.89 -8.08
C ASN A 440 -8.45 7.58 -9.16
N SER A 441 -8.05 7.15 -10.36
CA SER A 441 -8.99 6.67 -11.38
C SER A 441 -9.47 5.24 -11.11
N LEU A 442 -8.73 4.48 -10.29
CA LEU A 442 -9.06 3.09 -9.96
C LEU A 442 -10.29 3.02 -9.04
N VAL A 443 -11.17 2.08 -9.37
CA VAL A 443 -12.33 1.71 -8.57
C VAL A 443 -12.30 0.20 -8.30
N PRO A 444 -12.81 -0.26 -7.14
CA PRO A 444 -12.91 -1.69 -6.90
C PRO A 444 -13.83 -2.31 -7.96
N PRO A 445 -13.42 -3.42 -8.60
CA PRO A 445 -14.32 -4.14 -9.49
C PRO A 445 -15.57 -4.58 -8.73
N ALA A 446 -16.65 -4.82 -9.46
CA ALA A 446 -17.91 -5.24 -8.85
C ALA A 446 -17.79 -6.66 -8.26
N ASN A 447 -18.35 -6.90 -7.07
CA ASN A 447 -18.35 -8.22 -6.45
C ASN A 447 -19.36 -9.15 -7.12
N LYS A 448 -18.88 -9.93 -8.09
CA LYS A 448 -19.70 -10.85 -8.89
C LYS A 448 -19.82 -12.27 -8.30
N THR A 449 -19.42 -12.49 -7.05
CA THR A 449 -19.51 -13.81 -6.43
C THR A 449 -20.97 -14.28 -6.30
N PRO A 450 -21.26 -15.59 -6.42
CA PRO A 450 -22.62 -16.11 -6.22
C PRO A 450 -23.20 -15.73 -4.86
N ALA A 451 -22.37 -15.75 -3.81
CA ALA A 451 -22.78 -15.36 -2.46
C ALA A 451 -23.25 -13.89 -2.39
N ASN A 452 -22.55 -12.97 -3.04
CA ASN A 452 -22.97 -11.56 -3.08
C ASN A 452 -24.28 -11.38 -3.88
N GLN A 453 -24.44 -12.09 -5.00
CA GLN A 453 -25.68 -12.05 -5.80
C GLN A 453 -26.89 -12.53 -4.98
N GLU A 454 -26.74 -13.63 -4.23
CA GLU A 454 -27.77 -14.13 -3.33
C GLU A 454 -28.06 -13.13 -2.19
N ALA A 455 -27.03 -12.51 -1.63
CA ALA A 455 -27.19 -11.50 -0.59
C ALA A 455 -27.97 -10.26 -1.08
N ILE A 456 -27.73 -9.81 -2.31
CA ILE A 456 -28.49 -8.73 -2.94
C ILE A 456 -29.94 -9.18 -3.19
N ALA A 457 -30.14 -10.35 -3.79
CA ALA A 457 -31.46 -10.87 -4.15
C ALA A 457 -32.37 -11.13 -2.92
N SER A 458 -31.79 -11.64 -1.84
CA SER A 458 -32.49 -11.92 -0.57
C SER A 458 -32.77 -10.65 0.25
N GLY A 459 -32.29 -9.49 -0.19
CA GLY A 459 -32.40 -8.22 0.54
C GLY A 459 -31.46 -8.12 1.75
N SER A 460 -30.46 -9.00 1.87
CA SER A 460 -29.51 -9.05 2.98
C SER A 460 -28.65 -7.79 3.03
N VAL A 461 -28.14 -7.34 1.88
CA VAL A 461 -27.34 -6.11 1.75
C VAL A 461 -28.09 -4.87 2.29
N GLN A 462 -29.39 -4.72 1.96
CA GLN A 462 -30.20 -3.58 2.43
C GLN A 462 -30.51 -3.66 3.92
N ARG A 463 -30.61 -4.87 4.49
CA ARG A 463 -30.73 -5.04 5.95
C ARG A 463 -29.41 -4.75 6.64
N GLY A 464 -28.29 -5.16 6.06
CA GLY A 464 -26.94 -4.89 6.54
C GLY A 464 -26.63 -3.40 6.62
N ALA A 465 -27.01 -2.63 5.60
CA ALA A 465 -26.91 -1.17 5.61
C ALA A 465 -27.63 -0.52 6.82
N LYS A 466 -28.73 -1.12 7.30
CA LYS A 466 -29.41 -0.66 8.52
C LYS A 466 -28.64 -1.05 9.77
N VAL A 467 -28.12 -2.28 9.83
CA VAL A 467 -27.27 -2.75 10.94
C VAL A 467 -26.03 -1.86 11.07
N PHE A 468 -25.37 -1.52 9.95
CA PHE A 468 -24.22 -0.61 9.91
C PHE A 468 -24.48 0.74 10.58
N ARG A 469 -25.67 1.33 10.39
CA ARG A 469 -26.06 2.55 11.10
C ARG A 469 -26.39 2.31 12.57
N GLN A 470 -27.11 1.22 12.86
CA GLN A 470 -27.53 0.87 14.23
C GLN A 470 -26.32 0.56 15.12
N ALA A 471 -25.29 -0.07 14.57
CA ALA A 471 -24.00 -0.35 15.21
C ALA A 471 -23.07 0.88 15.25
N ASN A 472 -23.53 2.04 14.76
CA ASN A 472 -22.79 3.30 14.75
C ASN A 472 -21.48 3.28 13.93
N CYS A 473 -21.31 2.32 13.02
CA CYS A 473 -20.15 2.23 12.13
C CYS A 473 -20.00 3.49 11.27
N ALA A 474 -21.14 4.07 10.84
CA ALA A 474 -21.22 5.28 10.03
C ALA A 474 -20.67 6.55 10.71
N SER A 475 -20.30 6.51 11.99
CA SER A 475 -19.71 7.65 12.69
C SER A 475 -18.24 7.88 12.36
N CYS A 476 -17.53 6.83 11.92
CA CYS A 476 -16.17 6.91 11.38
C CYS A 476 -16.15 6.50 9.91
N HIS A 477 -16.89 5.46 9.51
CA HIS A 477 -16.95 5.00 8.13
C HIS A 477 -18.05 5.73 7.34
N VAL A 478 -17.78 7.00 7.02
CA VAL A 478 -18.75 7.92 6.41
C VAL A 478 -18.85 7.70 4.90
N ALA A 479 -20.06 7.45 4.40
CA ALA A 479 -20.35 7.32 2.97
C ALA A 479 -20.07 8.65 2.20
N PRO A 480 -19.76 8.60 0.89
CA PRO A 480 -19.80 7.42 0.02
C PRO A 480 -18.51 6.58 0.01
N PHE A 481 -17.40 7.10 0.55
CA PHE A 481 -16.10 6.39 0.57
C PHE A 481 -15.89 5.54 1.83
N PHE A 482 -16.83 5.56 2.77
CA PHE A 482 -16.80 4.81 4.02
C PHE A 482 -15.56 5.08 4.87
N THR A 483 -15.16 6.35 4.91
CA THR A 483 -14.09 6.87 5.77
C THR A 483 -14.39 8.33 6.11
N ASP A 484 -13.99 8.78 7.30
CA ASP A 484 -14.05 10.18 7.72
C ASP A 484 -12.76 10.94 7.42
N ASN A 485 -11.77 10.27 6.80
CA ASN A 485 -10.47 10.82 6.45
C ASN A 485 -9.72 11.41 7.66
N ARG A 486 -9.93 10.84 8.86
CA ARG A 486 -9.27 11.23 10.09
C ARG A 486 -8.38 10.12 10.64
N ILE A 487 -7.32 10.56 11.32
CA ILE A 487 -6.51 9.73 12.19
C ILE A 487 -7.13 9.78 13.59
N HIS A 488 -7.56 8.62 14.08
CA HIS A 488 -8.10 8.48 15.43
C HIS A 488 -6.98 8.06 16.38
N PRO A 489 -6.84 8.70 17.56
CA PRO A 489 -5.80 8.35 18.51
C PRO A 489 -5.84 6.87 18.91
N LEU A 490 -4.66 6.27 19.08
CA LEU A 490 -4.49 4.86 19.43
C LEU A 490 -5.40 4.43 20.61
N ARG A 491 -5.42 5.22 21.69
CA ARG A 491 -6.26 4.98 22.88
C ARG A 491 -7.77 4.83 22.61
N ARG A 492 -8.27 5.32 21.47
CA ARG A 492 -9.67 5.19 21.05
C ARG A 492 -9.90 3.90 20.26
N ILE A 493 -8.95 3.53 19.41
CA ILE A 493 -9.07 2.40 18.47
C ILE A 493 -8.58 1.08 19.11
N GLY A 494 -7.54 1.14 19.94
CA GLY A 494 -7.04 0.03 20.75
C GLY A 494 -6.31 -1.07 19.97
N THR A 495 -5.98 -0.83 18.70
CA THR A 495 -5.22 -1.76 17.86
C THR A 495 -3.76 -1.87 18.33
N ASN A 496 -3.00 -2.81 17.78
CA ASN A 496 -1.58 -2.97 18.10
C ASN A 496 -0.85 -1.60 18.06
N PRO A 497 -0.01 -1.23 19.04
CA PRO A 497 0.60 0.09 19.12
C PRO A 497 1.80 0.29 18.17
N ALA A 498 2.47 -0.77 17.72
CA ALA A 498 3.80 -0.65 17.10
C ALA A 498 3.79 0.22 15.84
N ARG A 499 2.76 0.09 15.00
CA ARG A 499 2.64 0.93 13.80
C ARG A 499 2.22 2.37 14.12
N ALA A 500 1.45 2.58 15.18
CA ALA A 500 1.06 3.91 15.63
C ALA A 500 2.27 4.72 16.15
N GLU A 501 3.25 4.03 16.76
CA GLU A 501 4.49 4.64 17.26
C GLU A 501 5.48 5.01 16.14
N SER A 502 5.27 4.49 14.93
CA SER A 502 6.10 4.78 13.77
C SER A 502 6.28 6.29 13.59
N ARG A 503 7.53 6.71 13.43
CA ARG A 503 7.90 8.09 13.05
C ARG A 503 7.49 9.19 14.01
N LEU A 504 7.06 8.86 15.24
CA LEU A 504 6.80 9.88 16.26
C LEU A 504 8.05 10.72 16.56
N SER A 505 9.23 10.12 16.49
CA SER A 505 10.53 10.80 16.67
C SER A 505 10.80 11.88 15.63
N LEU A 506 10.16 11.84 14.46
CA LEU A 506 10.32 12.88 13.43
C LEU A 506 9.71 14.22 13.85
N ASN A 507 8.77 14.25 14.80
CA ASN A 507 8.01 15.47 15.12
C ASN A 507 8.92 16.68 15.44
N GLU A 508 10.01 16.46 16.16
CA GLU A 508 10.95 17.53 16.54
C GLU A 508 11.94 17.90 15.43
N LEU A 509 11.97 17.13 14.34
CA LEU A 509 12.88 17.32 13.20
C LEU A 509 12.20 17.99 12.00
N LEU A 510 10.86 18.08 12.01
CA LEU A 510 10.08 18.57 10.87
C LEU A 510 10.38 20.04 10.55
N VAL A 511 10.76 20.32 9.31
CA VAL A 511 10.73 21.66 8.72
C VAL A 511 9.42 21.89 7.97
N ALA A 512 9.12 23.16 7.67
CA ALA A 512 7.92 23.50 6.91
C ALA A 512 7.98 22.85 5.51
N PRO A 513 6.93 22.14 5.07
CA PRO A 513 6.95 21.44 3.80
C PRO A 513 6.88 22.45 2.64
N GLN A 514 7.86 22.38 1.75
CA GLN A 514 7.93 23.16 0.53
C GLN A 514 8.25 22.25 -0.65
N LEU A 515 7.79 22.65 -1.84
CA LEU A 515 8.02 21.97 -3.10
C LEU A 515 8.41 22.99 -4.17
N TYR A 516 9.18 22.61 -5.18
CA TYR A 516 9.31 23.46 -6.36
C TYR A 516 7.98 23.50 -7.12
N SER A 517 7.74 24.55 -7.90
CA SER A 517 6.56 24.61 -8.76
C SER A 517 6.59 23.50 -9.82
N PHE A 518 5.41 23.01 -10.20
CA PHE A 518 5.30 21.81 -11.05
C PHE A 518 5.63 22.06 -12.53
N ASP A 519 5.98 23.31 -12.89
CA ASP A 519 6.54 23.66 -14.20
C ASP A 519 8.08 23.66 -14.22
N ALA A 520 8.73 23.55 -13.05
CA ALA A 520 10.18 23.58 -12.98
C ALA A 520 10.79 22.37 -13.70
N SER A 521 11.78 22.61 -14.57
CA SER A 521 12.59 21.54 -15.15
C SER A 521 13.46 20.88 -14.10
N VAL A 522 13.86 19.63 -14.34
CA VAL A 522 14.88 18.90 -13.59
C VAL A 522 16.06 18.64 -14.53
N PRO A 523 17.31 19.00 -14.18
CA PRO A 523 17.75 19.60 -12.92
C PRO A 523 17.12 20.97 -12.64
N VAL A 524 16.80 21.20 -11.37
CA VAL A 524 16.08 22.40 -10.95
C VAL A 524 17.01 23.63 -10.98
N SER A 525 16.54 24.71 -11.60
CA SER A 525 17.24 25.99 -11.60
C SER A 525 17.28 26.62 -10.21
N GLU A 526 18.37 27.31 -9.87
CA GLU A 526 18.46 28.12 -8.64
C GLU A 526 17.37 29.20 -8.52
N THR A 527 16.75 29.57 -9.65
CA THR A 527 15.67 30.58 -9.72
C THR A 527 14.28 29.96 -9.78
N ALA A 528 14.17 28.63 -9.67
CA ALA A 528 12.88 27.94 -9.69
C ALA A 528 11.99 28.44 -8.55
N GLN A 529 10.71 28.59 -8.86
CA GLN A 529 9.73 29.03 -7.88
C GLN A 529 9.51 27.94 -6.84
N VAL A 530 9.42 28.35 -5.57
CA VAL A 530 9.11 27.46 -4.44
C VAL A 530 7.67 27.73 -4.00
N LEU A 531 6.95 26.65 -3.71
CA LEU A 531 5.58 26.62 -3.22
C LEU A 531 5.57 26.11 -1.78
N ASP A 532 4.83 26.81 -0.92
CA ASP A 532 4.49 26.28 0.40
C ASP A 532 3.43 25.20 0.24
N VAL A 533 3.65 24.04 0.87
CA VAL A 533 2.65 22.95 0.88
C VAL A 533 1.62 23.22 1.99
N PRO A 534 0.32 23.33 1.68
CA PRO A 534 -0.69 23.59 2.69
C PRO A 534 -0.80 22.47 3.73
N THR A 535 -0.81 22.84 5.01
CA THR A 535 -0.99 21.91 6.14
C THR A 535 -2.24 22.19 6.97
N ARG A 536 -2.98 23.25 6.61
CA ARG A 536 -4.17 23.70 7.35
C ARG A 536 -5.25 22.62 7.34
N GLY A 537 -5.74 22.28 8.52
CA GLY A 537 -6.77 21.23 8.70
C GLY A 537 -6.18 19.84 8.92
N ILE A 538 -4.93 19.61 8.50
CA ILE A 538 -4.22 18.34 8.61
C ILE A 538 -3.39 18.30 9.89
N SER A 539 -2.59 19.35 10.15
CA SER A 539 -1.75 19.47 11.34
C SER A 539 -2.10 20.69 12.21
N LYS A 540 -1.44 20.83 13.37
CA LYS A 540 -1.57 22.03 14.23
C LYS A 540 -0.68 23.18 13.74
N SER A 541 0.47 22.85 13.20
CA SER A 541 1.46 23.77 12.61
C SER A 541 2.14 23.12 11.39
N SER A 542 2.84 23.90 10.57
CA SER A 542 3.60 23.37 9.42
C SER A 542 4.74 22.41 9.81
N THR A 543 5.14 22.39 11.08
CA THR A 543 6.25 21.59 11.63
C THR A 543 5.78 20.64 12.73
N SER A 544 4.55 20.13 12.63
CA SER A 544 4.01 19.15 13.57
C SER A 544 3.33 18.01 12.82
N LEU A 545 3.41 16.80 13.35
CA LEU A 545 2.70 15.64 12.81
C LEU A 545 1.17 15.88 12.65
N PRO A 546 0.50 15.10 11.79
CA PRO A 546 -0.94 15.20 11.59
C PRO A 546 -1.76 15.09 12.89
N ARG A 547 -2.94 15.72 12.91
CA ARG A 547 -3.86 15.66 14.05
C ARG A 547 -4.32 14.23 14.28
N GLY A 548 -4.26 13.78 15.53
CA GLY A 548 -4.64 12.42 15.92
C GLY A 548 -3.45 11.50 16.14
N VAL A 549 -2.26 11.86 15.62
CA VAL A 549 -1.02 11.10 15.82
C VAL A 549 -0.44 11.33 17.22
N LEU A 550 -0.26 12.57 17.66
CA LEU A 550 0.38 12.81 18.96
C LEU A 550 -0.56 12.61 20.17
N PRO A 551 -0.06 12.12 21.32
CA PRO A 551 1.35 11.75 21.58
C PRO A 551 1.71 10.29 21.27
N ASP A 552 0.74 9.37 21.23
CA ASP A 552 0.98 7.92 21.28
C ASP A 552 0.72 7.21 19.93
N GLY A 553 0.61 7.97 18.85
CA GLY A 553 0.18 7.47 17.55
C GLY A 553 -1.34 7.39 17.36
N GLY A 554 -1.73 6.98 16.15
CA GLY A 554 -3.12 6.76 15.79
C GLY A 554 -3.25 6.05 14.45
N TYR A 555 -4.49 5.69 14.10
CA TYR A 555 -4.81 5.02 12.85
C TYR A 555 -5.85 5.80 12.07
N LYS A 556 -5.65 5.89 10.75
CA LYS A 556 -6.68 6.45 9.88
C LYS A 556 -7.86 5.49 9.75
N THR A 557 -9.07 6.03 9.63
CA THR A 557 -10.21 5.21 9.24
C THR A 557 -10.06 4.77 7.79
N THR A 558 -9.91 3.47 7.55
CA THR A 558 -9.77 2.93 6.20
C THR A 558 -11.10 3.01 5.45
N SER A 559 -11.05 3.28 4.14
CA SER A 559 -12.20 3.04 3.27
C SER A 559 -12.63 1.58 3.38
N LEU A 560 -13.94 1.35 3.30
CA LEU A 560 -14.54 0.01 3.25
C LEU A 560 -14.91 -0.41 1.83
N LEU A 561 -14.50 0.37 0.82
CA LEU A 561 -14.70 0.01 -0.58
C LEU A 561 -13.73 -1.12 -0.97
N GLY A 562 -14.23 -2.19 -1.59
CA GLY A 562 -13.44 -3.31 -2.07
C GLY A 562 -12.95 -4.28 -0.97
N LEU A 563 -13.61 -4.36 0.20
CA LEU A 563 -13.20 -5.27 1.29
C LEU A 563 -13.17 -6.74 0.89
N TYR A 564 -13.93 -7.13 -0.13
CA TYR A 564 -13.94 -8.50 -0.64
C TYR A 564 -12.63 -8.88 -1.37
N LEU A 565 -11.78 -7.90 -1.70
CA LEU A 565 -10.50 -8.06 -2.43
C LEU A 565 -9.27 -7.87 -1.55
N SER A 566 -9.45 -7.48 -0.29
CA SER A 566 -8.37 -6.95 0.56
C SER A 566 -8.32 -7.60 1.94
N ALA A 567 -8.94 -8.77 2.11
CA ALA A 567 -8.73 -9.58 3.31
C ALA A 567 -7.25 -10.01 3.39
N PRO A 568 -6.66 -10.10 4.59
CA PRO A 568 -7.28 -9.93 5.92
C PRO A 568 -7.45 -8.45 6.35
N TYR A 569 -7.97 -8.22 7.56
CA TYR A 569 -8.37 -6.87 8.00
C TYR A 569 -7.55 -6.32 9.16
N LEU A 570 -7.68 -4.99 9.33
CA LEU A 570 -6.82 -4.09 10.10
C LEU A 570 -5.46 -3.81 9.42
N HIS A 571 -4.71 -2.86 10.00
CA HIS A 571 -3.42 -2.43 9.47
C HIS A 571 -2.37 -3.54 9.41
N ASP A 572 -2.40 -4.45 10.39
CA ASP A 572 -1.47 -5.56 10.57
C ASP A 572 -1.97 -6.86 9.92
N GLY A 573 -3.12 -6.83 9.24
CA GLY A 573 -3.75 -8.03 8.65
C GLY A 573 -4.12 -9.11 9.68
N GLY A 574 -4.11 -8.80 10.99
CA GLY A 574 -4.23 -9.82 12.02
C GLY A 574 -5.62 -10.45 12.14
N VAL A 575 -6.65 -9.88 11.49
CA VAL A 575 -7.97 -10.53 11.36
C VAL A 575 -7.99 -11.43 10.14
N ALA A 576 -7.49 -12.64 10.30
CA ALA A 576 -7.45 -13.63 9.23
C ALA A 576 -8.15 -14.92 9.67
N VAL A 577 -8.99 -15.46 8.78
CA VAL A 577 -9.63 -16.76 8.93
C VAL A 577 -9.60 -17.48 7.59
N ARG A 578 -9.12 -18.72 7.57
CA ARG A 578 -9.06 -19.55 6.36
C ARG A 578 -10.47 -19.97 5.92
N GLU A 579 -10.69 -20.05 4.62
CA GLU A 579 -11.92 -20.66 4.06
C GLU A 579 -12.14 -22.06 4.65
N GLY A 580 -13.39 -22.35 5.05
CA GLY A 580 -13.76 -23.64 5.65
C GLY A 580 -13.41 -23.81 7.13
N ALA A 581 -12.73 -22.84 7.77
CA ALA A 581 -12.49 -22.89 9.22
C ALA A 581 -13.75 -22.63 10.06
N LEU A 582 -14.76 -22.00 9.45
CA LEU A 582 -16.07 -21.74 10.05
C LEU A 582 -17.17 -22.44 9.27
N GLU A 583 -18.12 -23.06 9.97
CA GLU A 583 -19.42 -23.44 9.40
C GLU A 583 -20.46 -22.40 9.81
N VAL A 584 -21.18 -21.82 8.84
CA VAL A 584 -22.21 -20.81 9.07
C VAL A 584 -23.57 -21.35 8.63
N SER A 585 -24.53 -21.42 9.55
CA SER A 585 -25.90 -21.85 9.26
C SER A 585 -26.74 -20.75 8.58
N GLU A 586 -27.87 -21.13 7.97
CA GLU A 586 -28.79 -20.20 7.30
C GLU A 586 -29.32 -19.07 8.20
N ASP A 587 -29.41 -19.30 9.51
CA ASP A 587 -29.82 -18.28 10.49
C ASP A 587 -28.66 -17.41 11.01
N GLY A 588 -27.46 -17.60 10.45
CA GLY A 588 -26.26 -16.82 10.69
C GLY A 588 -25.45 -17.26 11.91
N ARG A 589 -25.88 -18.29 12.66
CA ARG A 589 -25.05 -18.90 13.71
C ARG A 589 -23.83 -19.55 13.05
N PHE A 590 -22.74 -19.66 13.80
CA PHE A 590 -21.55 -20.31 13.30
C PHE A 590 -20.87 -21.16 14.37
N THR A 591 -20.05 -22.09 13.92
CA THR A 591 -19.12 -22.90 14.72
C THR A 591 -17.73 -22.81 14.10
N VAL A 592 -16.71 -22.93 14.95
CA VAL A 592 -15.32 -23.09 14.49
C VAL A 592 -15.11 -24.58 14.25
N GLU A 593 -15.01 -24.98 13.00
CA GLU A 593 -14.79 -26.38 12.60
C GLU A 593 -13.30 -26.74 12.59
N ASP A 594 -12.43 -25.75 12.39
CA ASP A 594 -10.98 -25.93 12.34
C ASP A 594 -10.24 -24.74 12.97
N GLU A 595 -9.87 -24.89 14.23
CA GLU A 595 -9.09 -23.90 14.99
C GLU A 595 -7.72 -23.60 14.33
N SER A 596 -7.16 -24.53 13.56
CA SER A 596 -5.87 -24.34 12.86
C SER A 596 -5.97 -23.38 11.67
N GLY A 597 -7.20 -23.01 11.28
CA GLY A 597 -7.49 -22.01 10.26
C GLY A 597 -7.65 -20.58 10.79
N LEU A 598 -7.54 -20.36 12.11
CA LEU A 598 -7.65 -19.03 12.71
C LEU A 598 -6.30 -18.30 12.73
N GLY A 599 -6.34 -16.99 12.48
CA GLY A 599 -5.17 -16.10 12.53
C GLY A 599 -4.25 -16.19 11.31
N LEU A 600 -3.24 -15.32 11.30
CA LEU A 600 -2.24 -15.23 10.23
C LEU A 600 -1.44 -16.53 10.08
N TRP A 601 -1.16 -17.21 11.19
CA TRP A 601 -0.45 -18.50 11.18
C TRP A 601 -1.24 -19.62 10.47
N GLY A 602 -2.58 -19.60 10.60
CA GLY A 602 -3.48 -20.52 9.91
C GLY A 602 -3.68 -20.21 8.43
N THR A 603 -3.21 -19.04 7.97
CA THR A 603 -3.49 -18.45 6.66
C THR A 603 -2.19 -17.99 5.98
N LEU A 604 -1.92 -16.68 5.97
CA LEU A 604 -0.90 -16.04 5.13
C LEU A 604 0.54 -16.46 5.49
N SER A 605 0.84 -16.86 6.72
CA SER A 605 2.16 -17.42 7.07
C SER A 605 2.45 -18.76 6.38
N LYS A 606 1.42 -19.40 5.80
CA LYS A 606 1.52 -20.64 5.03
C LYS A 606 1.26 -20.43 3.53
N GLY A 607 1.16 -19.18 3.08
CA GLY A 607 0.76 -18.85 1.71
C GLY A 607 -0.69 -19.24 1.38
N ILE A 608 -1.58 -19.26 2.39
CA ILE A 608 -3.01 -19.54 2.23
C ILE A 608 -3.79 -18.23 2.42
N ALA A 609 -4.60 -17.84 1.44
CA ALA A 609 -5.41 -16.64 1.51
C ALA A 609 -6.43 -16.68 2.67
N ALA A 610 -6.72 -15.51 3.25
CA ALA A 610 -7.81 -15.35 4.21
C ALA A 610 -9.16 -15.24 3.47
N ASP A 611 -10.20 -15.89 3.98
CA ASP A 611 -11.55 -15.74 3.46
C ASP A 611 -12.15 -14.39 3.92
N PRO A 612 -12.61 -13.52 3.01
CA PRO A 612 -13.17 -12.22 3.36
C PRO A 612 -14.37 -12.30 4.31
N ALA A 613 -15.31 -13.21 4.08
CA ALA A 613 -16.53 -13.29 4.87
C ALA A 613 -16.28 -13.77 6.30
N SER A 614 -15.44 -14.80 6.45
CA SER A 614 -15.04 -15.37 7.74
C SER A 614 -14.15 -14.41 8.52
N SER A 615 -13.24 -13.71 7.83
CA SER A 615 -12.38 -12.70 8.45
C SER A 615 -13.19 -11.48 8.92
N LEU A 616 -14.20 -11.02 8.16
CA LEU A 616 -15.12 -9.97 8.62
C LEU A 616 -15.97 -10.45 9.80
N ARG A 617 -16.40 -11.71 9.80
CA ARG A 617 -17.10 -12.30 10.95
C ARG A 617 -16.23 -12.27 12.20
N ALA A 618 -14.96 -12.65 12.09
CA ALA A 618 -14.01 -12.54 13.19
C ALA A 618 -13.78 -11.09 13.61
N LEU A 619 -13.79 -10.11 12.69
CA LEU A 619 -13.63 -8.69 13.03
C LEU A 619 -14.77 -8.18 13.92
N VAL A 620 -16.02 -8.60 13.64
CA VAL A 620 -17.22 -8.06 14.31
C VAL A 620 -17.81 -8.96 15.39
N ASP A 621 -17.32 -10.19 15.58
CA ASP A 621 -17.76 -11.09 16.64
C ASP A 621 -16.75 -11.12 17.80
N SER A 622 -17.14 -10.69 19.00
CA SER A 622 -16.20 -10.52 20.10
C SER A 622 -15.58 -11.84 20.58
N GLN A 623 -16.29 -12.98 20.46
CA GLN A 623 -15.75 -14.26 20.89
C GLN A 623 -14.75 -14.79 19.87
N LEU A 624 -15.17 -14.90 18.60
CA LEU A 624 -14.29 -15.34 17.54
C LEU A 624 -13.06 -14.43 17.42
N ARG A 625 -13.23 -13.12 17.64
CA ARG A 625 -12.12 -12.17 17.67
C ARG A 625 -11.07 -12.53 18.71
N ARG A 626 -11.48 -12.89 19.93
CA ARG A 626 -10.55 -13.30 20.99
C ARG A 626 -9.78 -14.56 20.61
N GLU A 627 -10.45 -15.52 19.97
CA GLU A 627 -9.84 -16.77 19.51
C GLU A 627 -8.80 -16.50 18.41
N VAL A 628 -9.10 -15.64 17.43
CA VAL A 628 -8.14 -15.22 16.38
C VAL A 628 -6.93 -14.48 16.97
N VAL A 629 -7.14 -13.53 17.89
CA VAL A 629 -6.04 -12.81 18.55
C VAL A 629 -5.18 -13.77 19.38
N GLN A 630 -5.80 -14.73 20.08
CA GLN A 630 -5.08 -15.75 20.83
C GLN A 630 -4.27 -16.67 19.92
N ALA A 631 -4.81 -17.06 18.76
CA ALA A 631 -4.11 -17.86 17.76
C ALA A 631 -2.88 -17.13 17.20
N ASN A 632 -2.97 -15.82 16.96
CA ASN A 632 -1.80 -15.02 16.56
C ASN A 632 -0.76 -14.95 17.69
N ARG A 633 -1.18 -14.62 18.92
CA ARG A 633 -0.30 -14.45 20.09
C ARG A 633 0.36 -15.75 20.57
N SER A 634 -0.14 -16.92 20.18
CA SER A 634 0.51 -18.19 20.50
C SER A 634 1.75 -18.48 19.64
N HIS A 635 2.02 -17.67 18.61
CA HIS A 635 3.15 -17.82 17.70
C HIS A 635 4.17 -16.70 17.93
N PRO A 636 5.36 -16.98 18.50
CA PRO A 636 6.40 -15.99 18.74
C PRO A 636 6.80 -15.17 17.51
N GLU A 637 6.73 -15.78 16.33
CA GLU A 637 7.02 -15.16 15.03
C GLU A 637 6.15 -13.92 14.80
N LEU A 638 4.84 -14.06 15.02
CA LEU A 638 3.87 -12.98 14.84
C LEU A 638 3.96 -11.95 15.97
N VAL A 639 4.27 -12.38 17.20
CA VAL A 639 4.51 -11.46 18.33
C VAL A 639 5.73 -10.57 18.07
N ASN A 640 6.83 -11.13 17.55
CA ASN A 640 8.03 -10.37 17.22
C ASN A 640 7.79 -9.36 16.09
N ALA A 641 6.90 -9.69 15.15
CA ALA A 641 6.50 -8.82 14.05
C ALA A 641 5.37 -7.83 14.43
N ASN A 642 4.88 -7.85 15.67
CA ASN A 642 3.75 -7.06 16.16
C ASN A 642 2.44 -7.26 15.36
N LEU A 643 2.17 -8.49 14.95
CA LEU A 643 0.98 -8.87 14.17
C LEU A 643 0.04 -9.70 15.06
N ASP A 644 -1.01 -9.08 15.60
CA ASP A 644 -1.93 -9.79 16.51
C ASP A 644 -3.41 -9.61 16.21
N GLY A 645 -3.77 -8.60 15.42
CA GLY A 645 -5.16 -8.27 15.13
C GLY A 645 -5.89 -7.82 16.39
N SER A 646 -5.24 -7.16 17.34
CA SER A 646 -5.95 -6.60 18.50
C SER A 646 -6.71 -5.31 18.13
N GLY A 647 -7.65 -4.91 18.98
CA GLY A 647 -8.38 -3.65 18.90
C GLY A 647 -9.48 -3.59 17.84
N HIS A 648 -9.94 -2.37 17.58
CA HIS A 648 -11.17 -2.09 16.84
C HIS A 648 -12.36 -2.84 17.46
N ASP A 649 -12.56 -2.69 18.77
CA ASP A 649 -13.57 -3.40 19.57
C ASP A 649 -15.01 -2.86 19.35
N PHE A 650 -15.41 -2.76 18.08
CA PHE A 650 -16.73 -2.34 17.62
C PHE A 650 -17.50 -3.57 17.10
N PHE A 651 -18.00 -4.37 18.04
CA PHE A 651 -18.62 -5.65 17.74
C PHE A 651 -20.09 -5.52 17.32
N VAL A 652 -20.54 -6.48 16.51
CA VAL A 652 -21.91 -6.69 16.07
C VAL A 652 -22.25 -8.16 16.34
N ASP A 653 -22.55 -8.45 17.60
CA ASP A 653 -22.83 -9.77 18.12
C ASP A 653 -23.84 -9.71 19.29
N ARG A 654 -24.07 -10.84 19.97
CA ARG A 654 -25.01 -10.89 21.10
C ARG A 654 -24.62 -10.01 22.28
N THR A 655 -23.32 -9.77 22.49
CA THR A 655 -22.82 -8.94 23.60
C THR A 655 -23.19 -7.46 23.41
N THR A 656 -23.42 -7.06 22.16
CA THR A 656 -23.79 -5.70 21.74
C THR A 656 -25.26 -5.60 21.28
N GLY A 657 -26.05 -6.65 21.49
CA GLY A 657 -27.50 -6.67 21.24
C GLY A 657 -27.91 -7.05 19.81
N PHE A 658 -26.98 -7.52 18.98
CA PHE A 658 -27.26 -8.00 17.62
C PHE A 658 -27.40 -9.52 17.58
N ASN A 659 -28.31 -10.02 16.75
CA ASN A 659 -28.45 -11.45 16.52
C ASN A 659 -27.57 -11.93 15.35
N PRO A 660 -27.31 -13.24 15.21
CA PRO A 660 -26.42 -13.77 14.18
C PRO A 660 -26.84 -13.44 12.74
N ARG A 661 -28.14 -13.32 12.47
CA ARG A 661 -28.66 -12.90 11.15
C ARG A 661 -28.32 -11.45 10.85
N GLN A 662 -28.41 -10.55 11.84
CA GLN A 662 -28.00 -9.15 11.67
C GLN A 662 -26.50 -9.02 11.40
N GLN A 663 -25.67 -9.85 12.05
CA GLN A 663 -24.24 -9.93 11.78
C GLN A 663 -23.96 -10.38 10.34
N THR A 664 -24.60 -11.47 9.88
CA THR A 664 -24.49 -11.91 8.48
C THR A 664 -24.97 -10.85 7.49
N ASP A 665 -26.11 -10.18 7.77
CA ASP A 665 -26.59 -9.09 6.92
C ASP A 665 -25.55 -7.94 6.83
N LEU A 666 -24.91 -7.58 7.95
CA LEU A 666 -23.82 -6.58 7.96
C LEU A 666 -22.62 -7.02 7.11
N ILE A 667 -22.14 -8.25 7.28
CA ILE A 667 -20.99 -8.78 6.52
C ILE A 667 -21.30 -8.73 5.01
N ASN A 668 -22.49 -9.17 4.62
CA ASN A 668 -22.94 -9.10 3.23
C ASN A 668 -22.99 -7.66 2.71
N PHE A 669 -23.44 -6.70 3.52
CA PHE A 669 -23.37 -5.28 3.16
C PHE A 669 -21.93 -4.80 2.94
N LEU A 670 -21.00 -5.16 3.84
CA LEU A 670 -19.59 -4.77 3.73
C LEU A 670 -18.91 -5.37 2.49
N LEU A 671 -19.19 -6.63 2.17
CA LEU A 671 -18.65 -7.30 0.98
C LEU A 671 -19.28 -6.80 -0.33
N ALA A 672 -20.44 -6.17 -0.26
CA ALA A 672 -21.10 -5.54 -1.40
C ALA A 672 -20.58 -4.13 -1.69
N LEU A 673 -19.72 -3.54 -0.84
CA LEU A 673 -19.21 -2.18 -1.02
C LEU A 673 -18.18 -2.09 -2.16
N ASP A 674 -18.63 -2.09 -3.40
CA ASP A 674 -17.84 -1.82 -4.61
C ASP A 674 -18.19 -0.43 -5.21
N ASP A 675 -17.94 -0.22 -6.49
CA ASP A 675 -18.30 1.02 -7.21
C ASP A 675 -19.82 1.19 -7.39
N HIS A 676 -20.57 0.08 -7.35
CA HIS A 676 -22.01 -0.01 -7.58
C HIS A 676 -22.73 -0.92 -6.56
N PRO A 677 -22.65 -0.64 -5.25
CA PRO A 677 -22.96 -1.59 -4.17
C PRO A 677 -24.44 -2.00 -4.07
N GLY A 678 -25.32 -1.27 -4.75
CA GLY A 678 -26.76 -1.52 -4.81
C GLY A 678 -27.25 -2.16 -6.12
N GLN A 679 -26.37 -2.50 -7.05
CA GLN A 679 -26.76 -2.89 -8.41
C GLN A 679 -26.06 -4.15 -8.91
N PHE A 680 -26.88 -4.98 -9.57
CA PHE A 680 -26.59 -5.79 -10.75
C PHE A 680 -27.85 -5.84 -11.62
#